data_AF-A0A4Q5V7A9-F1
#
_entry.id   AF-A0A4Q5V7A9-F1
#
_cell.length_a   1.000
_cell.length_b   1.000
_cell.length_c   1.000
_cell.angle_alpha   90.00
_cell.angle_beta   90.00
_cell.angle_gamma   90.00
#
_symmetry.space_group_name_H-M   'P 1'
#
loop_
_entity.id
_entity.type
_entity.pdbx_description
1 polymer ?
#
loop_
_entity_poly.entity_id
_entity_poly.type
_entity_poly.pdbx_seq_one_letter_code
_entity_poly.pdbx_strand_id
1 'polypeptide(L)'
;MKNLLKLSILSLGLIASASSIAQSTCSATYVTENSWGSGAQIGLTIKNGGSAVTSWQVCWTYSGSEVISNAWDGVASPTSGSVCIKNAPYNGNLAAGGSVKAGFLVNNPGTQVPTSFTLNGVACGGTGSSSSTPASSVPASSSKSSSSISSIRSSSSTSSIRSSSSSSTSSSGIAARWLLDTTNSTFNFVSFKNTNTAEAFTFTSLKGSVATNGTAVLSIPLTTISTNNTVRESRMQSMLFETDYLPNLYFTTDLDLSALDSLAVGSVQVQTLAGTLILHGVSKSISFDATIVKHSSTSISVSPRRPIIISSGDFDLNAGVEALRAIVGATNITERSPVYFKIFLNRDSTNSVAAITLPGAPATPASFTGTISQVSAAASLNWADVSSDESGFSVRRKGADGRWATLSNVTANTSSYIDSLAGAASDTYNYKVISYKDSVPSAATSLVTLVYANGSSASSISSSTTSSVGTSSSKPGSSSGTISSVSSSSSSSLVGNASNGASLWVSKSCAGCHGVDGEKNSDGSLVVATLNPNRSLYLHSQDTQERTLRDFIAKWMPAFAPGTCTGQCAADLEAYLWTWRKPSDGIPDNPVSNFSCPTSGPTYGQRTLRLLTKSEYQRSVRDLVGYTSDLISLLPDDFIAGSFANNNTLQVDKTRYTSYLSNAERIATDVASRWSSVLSCSASSSCAQKLVSDLAPRIFRRPLTSAEATAYLSVAQGTNDGRSVEDGMKIALTAMLSSPQFLYRSEIGDSSSTSGVYKLNGYEMATYMAYTFTGSTPSASLMSVAASGGLDTASGIRQQASSLLSSANTKVLLGDFVNRWLGTESLQIKEKTNVSNFATLAGDMKLELGKNFAQAMLNSNSTFASVYNPSYTFVNSRLASLYGLTYSSSGADSDGFVSVNTSDRGGILLSGAFLSRYATTTDANMVTRAVAVRRKMMCQDIPEPPSGVSLDREALAARDKEFFEDPKTTSRMSFEHITAGTTCSNCHGEIINPLGATLENYDTVGRVRSVDLKGNAINAAGIFYSPYPQLQFLNDPDRVIYSPAIQVNGGKGLARTITEDSMVSSLARTCLATQFMSYSSGINSLFLIDTKRDVGYTRISSAEESAYRCDISDLNSVLTSKGPRAMLEEIPALDSVMYRKEWSR
;
A
#
# COMPACT_ATOMS: atom_id res chain seq x y z
N MET A 1 1.83 -34.29 -25.74
CA MET A 1 2.03 -33.26 -24.68
C MET A 1 3.48 -33.21 -24.16
N LYS A 2 4.01 -34.22 -23.43
CA LYS A 2 5.36 -34.13 -22.78
C LYS A 2 6.51 -33.63 -23.67
N ASN A 3 6.51 -33.93 -24.98
CA ASN A 3 7.57 -33.48 -25.89
C ASN A 3 7.47 -32.01 -26.32
N LEU A 4 6.29 -31.37 -26.24
CA LEU A 4 6.13 -29.94 -26.57
C LEU A 4 6.71 -29.03 -25.48
N LEU A 5 6.65 -29.43 -24.21
CA LEU A 5 7.28 -28.69 -23.11
C LEU A 5 8.81 -28.66 -23.17
N LYS A 6 9.45 -29.55 -23.95
CA LYS A 6 10.92 -29.64 -24.03
C LYS A 6 11.56 -28.67 -25.04
N LEU A 7 10.80 -28.03 -25.92
CA LEU A 7 11.36 -27.12 -26.94
C LEU A 7 11.63 -25.69 -26.44
N SER A 8 11.14 -25.32 -25.25
CA SER A 8 11.28 -23.95 -24.72
C SER A 8 12.58 -23.68 -23.94
N ILE A 9 13.42 -24.70 -23.69
CA ILE A 9 14.67 -24.57 -22.91
C ILE A 9 15.73 -25.51 -23.48
N LEU A 10 16.68 -25.01 -24.29
CA LEU A 10 17.76 -25.87 -24.80
C LEU A 10 19.05 -25.12 -25.22
N SER A 11 19.82 -24.66 -24.24
CA SER A 11 21.22 -24.23 -24.44
C SER A 11 22.04 -24.19 -23.14
N LEU A 12 22.68 -25.32 -22.76
CA LEU A 12 24.08 -25.42 -22.28
C LEU A 12 24.45 -26.83 -21.75
N GLY A 13 25.67 -27.29 -22.09
CA GLY A 13 26.58 -28.06 -21.19
C GLY A 13 26.28 -29.53 -20.84
N LEU A 14 27.13 -30.46 -21.32
CA LEU A 14 27.22 -31.84 -20.85
C LEU A 14 28.06 -31.96 -19.56
N ILE A 15 27.86 -33.03 -18.77
CA ILE A 15 28.85 -34.11 -18.52
C ILE A 15 28.21 -35.24 -17.67
N ALA A 16 28.71 -36.47 -17.78
CA ALA A 16 28.17 -37.66 -17.11
C ALA A 16 28.78 -37.91 -15.71
N SER A 17 28.13 -38.78 -14.92
CA SER A 17 28.54 -39.13 -13.56
C SER A 17 28.99 -40.59 -13.43
N ALA A 18 30.03 -40.84 -12.64
CA ALA A 18 30.41 -42.16 -12.14
C ALA A 18 30.28 -42.18 -10.62
N SER A 19 29.84 -43.30 -10.03
CA SER A 19 29.57 -43.40 -8.60
C SER A 19 30.85 -43.59 -7.78
N SER A 20 30.98 -42.85 -6.68
CA SER A 20 32.01 -43.05 -5.65
C SER A 20 31.38 -43.11 -4.26
N ILE A 21 32.09 -43.72 -3.31
CA ILE A 21 31.61 -43.93 -1.93
C ILE A 21 31.72 -42.62 -1.14
N ALA A 22 30.68 -42.28 -0.38
CA ALA A 22 30.54 -40.98 0.26
C ALA A 22 31.56 -40.75 1.40
N GLN A 23 32.55 -39.89 1.13
CA GLN A 23 33.36 -39.21 2.15
C GLN A 23 32.63 -37.93 2.58
N SER A 24 32.57 -37.62 3.90
CA SER A 24 31.75 -36.50 4.38
C SER A 24 32.26 -35.15 3.86
N THR A 25 31.44 -34.47 3.05
CA THR A 25 31.80 -33.26 2.29
C THR A 25 31.92 -31.99 3.13
N CYS A 26 31.89 -32.09 4.46
CA CYS A 26 32.15 -31.00 5.39
C CYS A 26 32.43 -31.54 6.79
N SER A 27 32.97 -30.67 7.66
CA SER A 27 33.10 -30.94 9.10
C SER A 27 32.58 -29.76 9.93
N ALA A 28 31.86 -30.05 11.01
CA ALA A 28 31.42 -29.10 12.02
C ALA A 28 32.07 -29.41 13.37
N THR A 29 32.51 -28.38 14.09
CA THR A 29 33.15 -28.50 15.40
C THR A 29 32.41 -27.60 16.39
N TYR A 30 31.86 -28.22 17.44
CA TYR A 30 31.06 -27.59 18.48
C TYR A 30 31.88 -27.52 19.77
N VAL A 31 32.12 -26.32 20.28
CA VAL A 31 32.94 -26.08 21.47
C VAL A 31 32.18 -25.21 22.46
N THR A 32 32.07 -25.67 23.71
CA THR A 32 31.62 -24.82 24.81
C THR A 32 32.78 -23.89 25.20
N GLU A 33 32.67 -22.61 24.85
CA GLU A 33 33.73 -21.61 25.08
C GLU A 33 33.71 -21.09 26.52
N ASN A 34 32.52 -20.83 27.08
CA ASN A 34 32.31 -20.47 28.48
C ASN A 34 31.04 -21.15 29.01
N SER A 35 30.96 -21.42 30.32
CA SER A 35 29.75 -21.93 30.97
C SER A 35 29.62 -21.42 32.41
N TRP A 36 28.41 -21.08 32.81
CA TRP A 36 28.06 -20.57 34.14
C TRP A 36 26.88 -21.32 34.78
N GLY A 37 26.66 -22.58 34.36
CA GLY A 37 25.66 -23.49 34.91
C GLY A 37 24.26 -23.30 34.33
N SER A 38 23.64 -22.13 34.51
CA SER A 38 22.32 -21.84 33.93
C SER A 38 22.34 -21.55 32.42
N GLY A 39 23.50 -21.19 31.90
CA GLY A 39 23.75 -20.95 30.48
C GLY A 39 25.20 -21.23 30.09
N ALA A 40 25.44 -21.30 28.79
CA ALA A 40 26.77 -21.43 28.19
C ALA A 40 26.88 -20.68 26.87
N GLN A 41 28.11 -20.26 26.55
CA GLN A 41 28.51 -19.72 25.25
C GLN A 41 29.10 -20.86 24.40
N ILE A 42 28.61 -21.01 23.18
CA ILE A 42 29.05 -22.03 22.23
C ILE A 42 29.68 -21.36 21.00
N GLY A 43 30.85 -21.85 20.60
CA GLY A 43 31.47 -21.58 19.31
C GLY A 43 31.24 -22.75 18.35
N LEU A 44 30.70 -22.48 17.16
CA LEU A 44 30.46 -23.45 16.10
C LEU A 44 31.33 -23.09 14.89
N THR A 45 32.32 -23.93 14.57
CA THR A 45 33.19 -23.77 13.39
C THR A 45 32.80 -24.78 12.33
N ILE A 46 32.62 -24.34 11.08
CA ILE A 46 32.13 -25.17 9.97
C ILE A 46 33.11 -25.04 8.80
N LYS A 47 33.59 -26.18 8.28
CA LYS A 47 34.50 -26.24 7.14
C LYS A 47 33.84 -26.98 5.98
N ASN A 48 33.79 -26.33 4.82
CA ASN A 48 33.26 -26.91 3.58
C ASN A 48 34.35 -27.74 2.88
N GLY A 49 34.09 -29.03 2.65
CA GLY A 49 34.95 -29.92 1.87
C GLY A 49 34.41 -30.20 0.45
N GLY A 50 33.25 -29.66 0.10
CA GLY A 50 32.63 -29.75 -1.23
C GLY A 50 32.87 -28.50 -2.09
N SER A 51 32.02 -28.31 -3.08
CA SER A 51 32.00 -27.10 -3.92
C SER A 51 31.64 -25.84 -3.11
N ALA A 52 32.07 -24.67 -3.58
CA ALA A 52 31.74 -23.39 -2.96
C ALA A 52 30.21 -23.18 -2.92
N VAL A 53 29.70 -22.63 -1.81
CA VAL A 53 28.28 -22.28 -1.63
C VAL A 53 28.13 -20.78 -1.34
N THR A 54 27.03 -20.19 -1.81
CA THR A 54 26.69 -18.77 -1.57
C THR A 54 25.79 -18.57 -0.33
N SER A 55 25.35 -19.66 0.29
CA SER A 55 24.69 -19.67 1.59
C SER A 55 24.97 -21.00 2.29
N TRP A 56 25.03 -20.96 3.62
CA TRP A 56 25.21 -22.14 4.46
C TRP A 56 24.18 -22.17 5.59
N GLN A 57 23.72 -23.37 5.91
CA GLN A 57 22.85 -23.66 7.04
C GLN A 57 23.32 -24.96 7.68
N VAL A 58 23.52 -24.96 8.99
CA VAL A 58 24.06 -26.09 9.75
C VAL A 58 23.06 -26.48 10.81
N CYS A 59 22.56 -27.71 10.72
CA CYS A 59 21.51 -28.25 11.60
C CYS A 59 22.03 -29.40 12.45
N TRP A 60 21.50 -29.52 13.66
CA TRP A 60 21.68 -30.67 14.55
C TRP A 60 20.39 -30.89 15.35
N THR A 61 20.43 -31.66 16.44
CA THR A 61 19.30 -31.79 17.36
C THR A 61 19.81 -31.88 18.80
N TYR A 62 19.19 -31.13 19.70
CA TYR A 62 19.43 -31.22 21.13
C TYR A 62 18.67 -32.39 21.76
N SER A 63 19.27 -33.02 22.77
CA SER A 63 18.73 -34.20 23.46
C SER A 63 18.02 -33.89 24.79
N GLY A 64 18.07 -32.64 25.27
CA GLY A 64 17.43 -32.19 26.49
C GLY A 64 16.56 -30.94 26.28
N SER A 65 16.60 -30.03 27.27
CA SER A 65 15.84 -28.78 27.31
C SER A 65 16.67 -27.54 26.93
N GLU A 66 17.71 -27.73 26.12
CA GLU A 66 18.54 -26.65 25.61
C GLU A 66 17.74 -25.68 24.71
N VAL A 67 17.90 -24.37 24.94
CA VAL A 67 17.30 -23.32 24.11
C VAL A 67 18.35 -22.28 23.76
N ILE A 68 18.57 -22.06 22.46
CA ILE A 68 19.41 -20.97 21.95
C ILE A 68 18.71 -19.63 22.25
N SER A 69 19.32 -18.82 23.11
CA SER A 69 18.75 -17.55 23.59
C SER A 69 19.26 -16.33 22.83
N ASN A 70 20.43 -16.42 22.19
CA ASN A 70 20.97 -15.41 21.28
C ASN A 70 21.99 -16.05 20.33
N ALA A 71 22.15 -15.55 19.11
CA ALA A 71 23.13 -16.03 18.12
C ALA A 71 23.74 -14.89 17.30
N TRP A 72 25.01 -15.03 16.91
CA TRP A 72 25.76 -14.09 16.08
C TRP A 72 26.57 -14.81 14.99
N ASP A 73 26.89 -14.08 13.92
CA ASP A 73 27.41 -14.62 12.66
C ASP A 73 26.53 -15.72 12.01
N GLY A 74 25.31 -15.87 12.51
CA GLY A 74 24.26 -16.72 11.96
C GLY A 74 22.95 -16.54 12.72
N VAL A 75 21.85 -17.02 12.15
CA VAL A 75 20.49 -16.93 12.68
C VAL A 75 19.99 -18.34 13.01
N ALA A 76 19.63 -18.57 14.27
CA ALA A 76 19.09 -19.85 14.75
C ALA A 76 17.58 -19.96 14.47
N SER A 77 17.13 -21.09 13.91
CA SER A 77 15.72 -21.41 13.71
C SER A 77 15.51 -22.93 13.50
N PRO A 78 14.62 -23.61 14.27
CA PRO A 78 14.08 -23.17 15.55
C PRO A 78 15.20 -22.99 16.60
N THR A 79 14.88 -22.45 17.77
CA THR A 79 15.82 -22.21 18.87
C THR A 79 15.98 -23.39 19.84
N SER A 80 15.12 -24.41 19.77
CA SER A 80 15.20 -25.63 20.57
C SER A 80 14.85 -26.89 19.76
N GLY A 81 15.21 -28.07 20.28
CA GLY A 81 15.00 -29.35 19.58
C GLY A 81 15.92 -29.50 18.36
N SER A 82 15.33 -29.72 17.18
CA SER A 82 16.06 -29.83 15.91
C SER A 82 16.41 -28.45 15.33
N VAL A 83 17.42 -27.82 15.91
CA VAL A 83 17.87 -26.46 15.58
C VAL A 83 18.73 -26.40 14.30
N CYS A 84 18.64 -25.28 13.59
CA CYS A 84 19.55 -24.94 12.50
C CYS A 84 20.09 -23.51 12.66
N ILE A 85 21.39 -23.28 12.45
CA ILE A 85 21.95 -21.94 12.26
C ILE A 85 22.21 -21.71 10.77
N LYS A 86 21.58 -20.68 10.21
CA LYS A 86 21.81 -20.21 8.84
C LYS A 86 22.74 -18.99 8.84
N ASN A 87 23.51 -18.80 7.77
CA ASN A 87 24.40 -17.66 7.59
C ASN A 87 23.72 -16.29 7.81
N ALA A 88 24.49 -15.35 8.35
CA ALA A 88 24.12 -13.94 8.38
C ALA A 88 24.22 -13.32 6.96
N PRO A 89 23.59 -12.17 6.68
CA PRO A 89 23.56 -11.58 5.33
C PRO A 89 24.94 -11.30 4.71
N TYR A 90 25.97 -11.09 5.53
CA TYR A 90 27.32 -10.73 5.11
C TYR A 90 28.30 -11.92 5.00
N ASN A 91 27.96 -13.12 5.48
CA ASN A 91 28.90 -14.25 5.57
C ASN A 91 28.42 -15.55 4.89
N GLY A 92 27.46 -15.47 3.95
CA GLY A 92 26.92 -16.64 3.24
C GLY A 92 27.89 -17.34 2.28
N ASN A 93 28.85 -16.62 1.71
CA ASN A 93 29.83 -17.18 0.77
C ASN A 93 30.87 -18.05 1.51
N LEU A 94 30.76 -19.37 1.38
CA LEU A 94 31.66 -20.36 1.96
C LEU A 94 32.33 -21.17 0.84
N ALA A 95 33.56 -20.76 0.49
CA ALA A 95 34.36 -21.36 -0.57
C ALA A 95 34.69 -22.84 -0.34
N ALA A 96 35.03 -23.56 -1.41
CA ALA A 96 35.55 -24.92 -1.33
C ALA A 96 36.84 -24.97 -0.50
N GLY A 97 36.91 -25.86 0.49
CA GLY A 97 37.99 -25.93 1.48
C GLY A 97 37.95 -24.84 2.57
N GLY A 98 37.08 -23.83 2.43
CA GLY A 98 36.97 -22.70 3.35
C GLY A 98 36.23 -23.03 4.64
N SER A 99 36.38 -22.14 5.63
CA SER A 99 35.74 -22.25 6.94
C SER A 99 35.00 -20.97 7.33
N VAL A 100 33.91 -21.12 8.06
CA VAL A 100 33.14 -20.04 8.71
C VAL A 100 32.93 -20.36 10.18
N LYS A 101 32.64 -19.35 10.99
CA LYS A 101 32.25 -19.50 12.40
C LYS A 101 30.91 -18.83 12.65
N ALA A 102 30.15 -19.39 13.59
CA ALA A 102 29.03 -18.76 14.27
C ALA A 102 29.17 -18.97 15.78
N GLY A 103 28.56 -18.11 16.57
CA GLY A 103 28.52 -18.27 18.02
C GLY A 103 27.12 -18.02 18.57
N PHE A 104 26.81 -18.62 19.72
CA PHE A 104 25.49 -18.46 20.33
C PHE A 104 25.52 -18.72 21.84
N LEU A 105 24.52 -18.17 22.54
CA LEU A 105 24.24 -18.49 23.93
C LEU A 105 23.15 -19.56 23.98
N VAL A 106 23.32 -20.54 24.86
CA VAL A 106 22.32 -21.58 25.12
C VAL A 106 21.95 -21.59 26.61
N ASN A 107 20.65 -21.56 26.88
CA ASN A 107 20.09 -21.70 28.23
C ASN A 107 19.90 -23.20 28.54
N ASN A 108 20.04 -23.58 29.82
CA ASN A 108 19.95 -24.97 30.29
C ASN A 108 20.90 -25.95 29.53
N PRO A 109 22.21 -25.65 29.40
CA PRO A 109 23.14 -26.47 28.63
C PRO A 109 23.21 -27.91 29.17
N GLY A 110 22.88 -28.89 28.32
CA GLY A 110 22.99 -30.31 28.65
C GLY A 110 24.44 -30.80 28.73
N THR A 111 24.62 -31.98 29.34
CA THR A 111 25.94 -32.60 29.54
C THR A 111 26.44 -33.40 28.34
N GLN A 112 25.65 -33.51 27.26
CA GLN A 112 26.02 -34.20 26.02
C GLN A 112 26.17 -33.20 24.88
N VAL A 113 27.33 -33.19 24.23
CA VAL A 113 27.63 -32.30 23.10
C VAL A 113 27.11 -32.93 21.79
N PRO A 114 26.39 -32.20 20.91
CA PRO A 114 25.93 -32.74 19.63
C PRO A 114 27.10 -33.23 18.75
N THR A 115 26.96 -34.42 18.17
CA THR A 115 27.97 -35.08 17.31
C THR A 115 27.52 -35.29 15.87
N SER A 116 26.22 -35.10 15.58
CA SER A 116 25.63 -35.29 14.25
C SER A 116 25.14 -33.96 13.70
N PHE A 117 25.68 -33.55 12.56
CA PHE A 117 25.35 -32.29 11.90
C PHE A 117 25.00 -32.50 10.42
N THR A 118 24.25 -31.58 9.83
CA THR A 118 24.09 -31.48 8.37
C THR A 118 24.41 -30.07 7.89
N LEU A 119 25.10 -29.92 6.76
CA LEU A 119 25.31 -28.66 6.05
C LEU A 119 24.42 -28.63 4.81
N ASN A 120 23.51 -27.66 4.71
CA ASN A 120 22.51 -27.53 3.64
C ASN A 120 21.74 -28.85 3.40
N GLY A 121 21.45 -29.61 4.47
CA GLY A 121 20.79 -30.92 4.43
C GLY A 121 21.69 -32.13 4.13
N VAL A 122 22.97 -31.93 3.79
CA VAL A 122 23.93 -33.02 3.55
C VAL A 122 24.68 -33.37 4.84
N ALA A 123 24.88 -34.67 5.12
CA ALA A 123 25.55 -35.13 6.33
C ALA A 123 26.98 -34.57 6.49
N CYS A 124 27.28 -34.05 7.68
CA CYS A 124 28.50 -33.34 8.02
C CYS A 124 29.21 -34.02 9.21
N GLY A 125 30.53 -34.22 9.12
CA GLY A 125 31.28 -34.87 10.19
C GLY A 125 31.36 -33.99 11.43
N GLY A 126 30.83 -34.45 12.56
CA GLY A 126 30.79 -33.68 13.81
C GLY A 126 31.86 -34.09 14.82
N THR A 127 32.51 -33.11 15.45
CA THR A 127 33.27 -33.30 16.69
C THR A 127 32.85 -32.29 17.75
N GLY A 128 32.50 -32.80 18.93
CA GLY A 128 32.22 -32.01 20.13
C GLY A 128 33.34 -32.18 21.16
N SER A 129 33.73 -31.10 21.84
CA SER A 129 34.71 -31.17 22.94
C SER A 129 34.46 -30.08 23.99
N SER A 130 34.70 -30.42 25.26
CA SER A 130 34.52 -29.56 26.42
C SER A 130 35.84 -29.40 27.17
N SER A 131 36.50 -28.25 27.02
CA SER A 131 37.73 -27.93 27.75
C SER A 131 37.41 -27.18 29.05
N SER A 132 37.68 -27.81 30.20
CA SER A 132 37.54 -27.19 31.53
C SER A 132 38.84 -27.30 32.33
N THR A 133 39.50 -26.17 32.61
CA THR A 133 40.69 -26.09 33.48
C THR A 133 40.60 -24.88 34.42
N PRO A 134 40.49 -25.08 35.76
CA PRO A 134 40.33 -24.00 36.74
C PRO A 134 41.57 -23.74 37.63
N ALA A 135 41.73 -22.49 38.11
CA ALA A 135 42.55 -22.06 39.26
C ALA A 135 42.18 -20.59 39.62
N SER A 136 41.74 -20.22 40.84
CA SER A 136 42.50 -19.96 42.10
C SER A 136 43.20 -18.58 42.12
N SER A 137 43.29 -17.81 43.21
CA SER A 137 43.13 -18.02 44.68
C SER A 137 42.53 -16.75 45.34
N VAL A 138 41.66 -16.77 46.39
CA VAL A 138 41.84 -17.22 47.80
C VAL A 138 42.88 -16.36 48.55
N PRO A 139 42.74 -16.00 49.85
CA PRO A 139 41.71 -16.34 50.87
C PRO A 139 40.76 -15.14 51.18
N ALA A 140 39.91 -15.08 52.22
CA ALA A 140 39.05 -15.99 53.01
C ALA A 140 38.20 -15.07 53.97
N SER A 141 37.25 -15.48 54.81
CA SER A 141 36.79 -16.79 55.31
C SER A 141 35.22 -16.74 55.48
N SER A 142 34.46 -17.51 56.27
CA SER A 142 34.71 -18.28 57.50
C SER A 142 33.92 -19.62 57.57
N SER A 143 33.44 -20.01 58.76
CA SER A 143 32.79 -21.28 59.11
C SER A 143 32.07 -21.11 60.47
N LYS A 144 31.10 -21.91 60.96
CA LYS A 144 30.42 -23.20 60.63
C LYS A 144 29.02 -23.13 61.33
N SER A 145 28.03 -24.01 61.16
CA SER A 145 28.03 -25.49 61.12
C SER A 145 26.79 -26.07 60.40
N SER A 146 26.88 -27.31 59.92
CA SER A 146 25.76 -28.20 59.57
C SER A 146 25.12 -28.83 60.85
N SER A 147 24.06 -29.64 60.87
CA SER A 147 23.45 -30.59 59.89
C SER A 147 21.91 -30.75 60.19
N SER A 148 21.09 -31.74 59.79
CA SER A 148 21.30 -33.07 59.17
C SER A 148 20.00 -33.69 58.57
N ILE A 149 20.17 -34.58 57.57
CA ILE A 149 19.43 -35.84 57.28
C ILE A 149 17.87 -35.88 57.31
N SER A 150 17.30 -35.97 56.11
CA SER A 150 16.31 -36.94 55.57
C SER A 150 15.20 -37.65 56.41
N SER A 151 14.00 -37.66 55.79
CA SER A 151 13.05 -38.80 55.61
C SER A 151 11.96 -39.13 56.67
N ILE A 152 11.05 -40.04 56.28
CA ILE A 152 9.87 -40.63 56.99
C ILE A 152 8.57 -39.78 56.91
N ARG A 153 7.31 -40.30 56.93
CA ARG A 153 6.58 -41.45 56.34
C ARG A 153 5.13 -41.43 56.89
N SER A 154 4.10 -41.70 56.08
CA SER A 154 2.67 -41.87 56.51
C SER A 154 2.01 -40.58 57.08
N SER A 155 0.69 -40.45 57.32
CA SER A 155 -0.42 -41.43 57.42
C SER A 155 -1.78 -40.91 56.88
N SER A 156 -2.77 -41.80 56.90
CA SER A 156 -4.22 -41.66 56.61
C SER A 156 -4.95 -40.56 57.45
N SER A 157 -6.22 -40.18 57.22
CA SER A 157 -7.40 -41.02 56.93
C SER A 157 -8.65 -40.24 56.44
N THR A 158 -9.57 -40.92 55.73
CA THR A 158 -11.07 -40.77 55.67
C THR A 158 -11.73 -39.38 55.63
N SER A 159 -12.78 -39.11 54.84
CA SER A 159 -13.85 -39.97 54.30
C SER A 159 -14.27 -39.49 52.89
N SER A 160 -14.73 -40.29 51.91
CA SER A 160 -15.55 -41.52 51.87
C SER A 160 -17.08 -41.31 51.77
N ILE A 161 -17.56 -40.93 50.58
CA ILE A 161 -18.77 -41.54 49.99
C ILE A 161 -18.46 -42.03 48.57
N ARG A 162 -18.77 -43.30 48.32
CA ARG A 162 -18.80 -44.00 47.01
C ARG A 162 -20.27 -44.11 46.56
N SER A 163 -20.65 -44.45 45.33
CA SER A 163 -20.05 -44.41 43.98
C SER A 163 -21.16 -44.90 43.04
N SER A 164 -21.24 -44.39 41.82
CA SER A 164 -22.01 -45.03 40.74
C SER A 164 -21.14 -45.11 39.49
N SER A 165 -20.98 -46.32 38.96
CA SER A 165 -20.06 -46.61 37.86
C SER A 165 -20.70 -46.33 36.50
N SER A 166 -20.13 -45.39 35.76
CA SER A 166 -20.26 -45.31 34.30
C SER A 166 -18.91 -45.60 33.65
N SER A 167 -18.92 -46.43 32.62
CA SER A 167 -17.72 -47.00 31.99
C SER A 167 -16.79 -45.97 31.37
N SER A 168 -15.53 -46.37 31.16
CA SER A 168 -14.58 -45.68 30.29
C SER A 168 -15.11 -45.52 28.87
N THR A 169 -14.96 -44.33 28.30
CA THR A 169 -14.87 -44.15 26.85
C THR A 169 -13.76 -43.15 26.56
N SER A 170 -12.93 -43.45 25.56
CA SER A 170 -12.00 -42.48 24.99
C SER A 170 -12.78 -41.31 24.37
N SER A 171 -12.23 -40.10 24.43
CA SER A 171 -12.79 -38.93 23.75
C SER A 171 -12.60 -39.06 22.24
N SER A 172 -13.49 -39.79 21.57
CA SER A 172 -13.58 -39.82 20.11
C SER A 172 -13.90 -38.41 19.59
N GLY A 173 -12.88 -37.73 19.05
CA GLY A 173 -13.05 -36.43 18.40
C GLY A 173 -14.02 -36.54 17.22
N ILE A 174 -14.80 -35.49 16.98
CA ILE A 174 -15.74 -35.46 15.85
C ILE A 174 -14.94 -35.50 14.55
N ALA A 175 -15.27 -36.42 13.65
CA ALA A 175 -14.58 -36.56 12.38
C ALA A 175 -14.75 -35.32 11.48
N ALA A 176 -13.71 -34.98 10.73
CA ALA A 176 -13.80 -34.04 9.63
C ALA A 176 -14.57 -34.69 8.48
N ARG A 177 -15.63 -34.03 8.03
CA ARG A 177 -16.34 -34.35 6.78
C ARG A 177 -15.69 -33.69 5.58
N TRP A 178 -15.13 -32.50 5.79
CA TRP A 178 -14.38 -31.73 4.80
C TRP A 178 -13.09 -31.20 5.40
N LEU A 179 -12.03 -31.14 4.60
CA LEU A 179 -10.70 -30.62 4.95
C LEU A 179 -10.29 -29.52 3.97
N LEU A 180 -9.60 -28.50 4.48
CA LEU A 180 -9.11 -27.37 3.69
C LEU A 180 -8.00 -27.81 2.73
N ASP A 181 -8.19 -27.55 1.45
CA ASP A 181 -7.17 -27.74 0.41
C ASP A 181 -6.19 -26.57 0.44
N THR A 182 -5.02 -26.78 1.03
CA THR A 182 -4.00 -25.75 1.22
C THR A 182 -3.32 -25.30 -0.08
N THR A 183 -3.48 -26.05 -1.17
CA THR A 183 -2.86 -25.73 -2.48
C THR A 183 -3.79 -24.87 -3.34
N ASN A 184 -5.10 -25.07 -3.23
CA ASN A 184 -6.10 -24.33 -4.00
C ASN A 184 -6.77 -23.18 -3.20
N SER A 185 -6.69 -23.19 -1.87
CA SER A 185 -7.23 -22.13 -1.02
C SER A 185 -6.39 -20.85 -1.04
N THR A 186 -7.05 -19.70 -0.95
CA THR A 186 -6.42 -18.38 -0.80
C THR A 186 -7.13 -17.56 0.26
N PHE A 187 -6.38 -16.78 1.04
CA PHE A 187 -6.88 -15.82 2.02
C PHE A 187 -6.05 -14.54 1.91
N ASN A 188 -6.70 -13.39 1.82
CA ASN A 188 -6.05 -12.09 1.65
C ASN A 188 -6.73 -11.02 2.50
N PHE A 189 -5.97 -10.00 2.90
CA PHE A 189 -6.49 -8.78 3.49
C PHE A 189 -5.74 -7.57 2.94
N VAL A 190 -6.41 -6.40 2.89
CA VAL A 190 -5.85 -5.18 2.30
C VAL A 190 -5.63 -4.12 3.36
N SER A 191 -4.41 -3.60 3.44
CA SER A 191 -4.08 -2.40 4.19
C SER A 191 -3.99 -1.21 3.24
N PHE A 192 -4.41 -0.01 3.67
CA PHE A 192 -4.18 1.22 2.92
C PHE A 192 -3.19 2.10 3.69
N LYS A 193 -1.96 2.21 3.16
CA LYS A 193 -0.97 3.21 3.62
C LYS A 193 -1.25 4.54 2.93
N ASN A 194 -1.16 5.63 3.69
CA ASN A 194 -1.28 7.01 3.21
C ASN A 194 -2.50 7.22 2.27
N THR A 195 -3.66 6.70 2.71
CA THR A 195 -4.98 6.80 2.07
C THR A 195 -5.18 6.28 0.64
N ASN A 196 -4.12 6.10 -0.16
CA ASN A 196 -4.20 5.74 -1.58
C ASN A 196 -3.33 4.54 -1.99
N THR A 197 -2.38 4.07 -1.17
CA THR A 197 -1.59 2.86 -1.48
C THR A 197 -2.23 1.63 -0.85
N ALA A 198 -3.00 0.90 -1.64
CA ALA A 198 -3.58 -0.40 -1.26
C ALA A 198 -2.54 -1.52 -1.38
N GLU A 199 -2.23 -2.19 -0.27
CA GLU A 199 -1.33 -3.34 -0.24
C GLU A 199 -2.09 -4.59 0.20
N ALA A 200 -2.06 -5.64 -0.61
CA ALA A 200 -2.66 -6.93 -0.29
C ALA A 200 -1.64 -7.85 0.40
N PHE A 201 -2.02 -8.40 1.55
CA PHE A 201 -1.23 -9.31 2.37
C PHE A 201 -1.95 -10.66 2.50
N THR A 202 -1.19 -11.74 2.71
CA THR A 202 -1.69 -13.11 2.76
C THR A 202 -1.02 -13.93 3.88
N PHE A 203 -1.51 -15.13 4.15
CA PHE A 203 -0.87 -16.08 5.07
C PHE A 203 -0.46 -17.32 4.30
N THR A 204 0.80 -17.72 4.44
CA THR A 204 1.40 -18.85 3.72
C THR A 204 1.01 -20.22 4.29
N SER A 205 0.34 -20.25 5.45
CA SER A 205 -0.33 -21.44 5.97
C SER A 205 -1.78 -21.15 6.32
N LEU A 206 -2.68 -22.03 5.88
CA LEU A 206 -4.09 -22.06 6.24
C LEU A 206 -4.41 -23.47 6.75
N LYS A 207 -5.20 -23.59 7.80
CA LYS A 207 -5.72 -24.86 8.33
C LYS A 207 -7.23 -24.76 8.42
N GLY A 208 -7.97 -25.80 8.07
CA GLY A 208 -9.41 -25.75 8.20
C GLY A 208 -10.09 -27.10 8.02
N SER A 209 -11.25 -27.25 8.63
CA SER A 209 -12.09 -28.44 8.52
C SER A 209 -13.56 -28.10 8.76
N VAL A 210 -14.45 -28.91 8.20
CA VAL A 210 -15.88 -28.93 8.56
C VAL A 210 -16.17 -30.29 9.17
N ALA A 211 -16.64 -30.31 10.41
CA ALA A 211 -17.00 -31.52 11.14
C ALA A 211 -18.29 -32.17 10.59
N THR A 212 -18.53 -33.43 10.91
CA THR A 212 -19.71 -34.19 10.46
C THR A 212 -21.06 -33.62 10.92
N ASN A 213 -21.07 -32.78 11.97
CA ASN A 213 -22.24 -32.06 12.46
C ASN A 213 -22.52 -30.72 11.72
N GLY A 214 -21.59 -30.24 10.88
CA GLY A 214 -21.70 -28.98 10.13
C GLY A 214 -20.80 -27.85 10.64
N THR A 215 -20.22 -27.97 11.83
CA THR A 215 -19.35 -26.93 12.40
C THR A 215 -18.05 -26.82 11.63
N ALA A 216 -17.80 -25.65 11.06
CA ALA A 216 -16.61 -25.29 10.30
C ALA A 216 -15.66 -24.45 11.16
N VAL A 217 -14.38 -24.80 11.11
CA VAL A 217 -13.29 -24.07 11.77
C VAL A 217 -12.21 -23.75 10.75
N LEU A 218 -11.84 -22.48 10.67
CA LEU A 218 -10.66 -21.97 9.98
C LEU A 218 -9.65 -21.50 11.04
N SER A 219 -8.40 -21.92 10.90
CA SER A 219 -7.27 -21.57 11.77
C SER A 219 -6.13 -21.05 10.91
N ILE A 220 -5.60 -19.88 11.25
CA ILE A 220 -4.52 -19.22 10.52
C ILE A 220 -3.37 -18.93 11.49
N PRO A 221 -2.21 -19.61 11.36
CA PRO A 221 -1.02 -19.28 12.14
C PRO A 221 -0.49 -17.90 11.71
N LEU A 222 -0.61 -16.91 12.58
CA LEU A 222 -0.33 -15.51 12.28
C LEU A 222 1.16 -15.24 12.01
N THR A 223 2.05 -16.11 12.52
CA THR A 223 3.48 -16.14 12.17
C THR A 223 3.73 -16.36 10.67
N THR A 224 2.77 -16.93 9.92
CA THR A 224 2.92 -17.24 8.49
C THR A 224 2.49 -16.09 7.56
N ILE A 225 2.25 -14.90 8.13
CA ILE A 225 2.03 -13.64 7.40
C ILE A 225 3.10 -13.45 6.30
N SER A 226 2.65 -13.06 5.12
CA SER A 226 3.51 -12.64 4.01
C SER A 226 3.01 -11.32 3.44
N THR A 227 3.96 -10.39 3.31
CA THR A 227 3.78 -9.04 2.78
C THR A 227 4.83 -8.70 1.71
N ASN A 228 5.59 -9.73 1.27
CA ASN A 228 6.80 -9.64 0.45
C ASN A 228 7.89 -8.71 1.05
N ASN A 229 7.94 -8.59 2.38
CA ASN A 229 8.89 -7.75 3.09
C ASN A 229 9.10 -8.29 4.51
N THR A 230 10.24 -8.94 4.73
CA THR A 230 10.56 -9.65 5.99
C THR A 230 10.62 -8.72 7.19
N VAL A 231 11.10 -7.49 7.03
CA VAL A 231 11.14 -6.48 8.10
C VAL A 231 9.72 -6.07 8.52
N ARG A 232 8.80 -5.93 7.56
CA ARG A 232 7.38 -5.70 7.86
C ARG A 232 6.71 -6.92 8.46
N GLU A 233 7.03 -8.13 8.00
CA GLU A 233 6.50 -9.37 8.55
C GLU A 233 6.87 -9.52 10.05
N SER A 234 8.15 -9.37 10.41
CA SER A 234 8.58 -9.38 11.82
C SER A 234 7.95 -8.27 12.66
N ARG A 235 7.74 -7.07 12.09
CA ARG A 235 7.03 -5.97 12.77
C ARG A 235 5.54 -6.27 12.96
N MET A 236 4.86 -6.87 11.98
CA MET A 236 3.45 -7.27 12.11
C MET A 236 3.28 -8.44 13.08
N GLN A 237 4.21 -9.39 13.11
CA GLN A 237 4.26 -10.48 14.09
C GLN A 237 4.37 -9.94 15.53
N SER A 238 5.35 -9.07 15.79
CA SER A 238 5.65 -8.58 17.15
C SER A 238 4.76 -7.42 17.62
N MET A 239 4.45 -6.44 16.75
CA MET A 239 3.81 -5.17 17.15
C MET A 239 2.31 -5.09 16.86
N LEU A 240 1.77 -5.99 16.04
CA LEU A 240 0.34 -5.98 15.66
C LEU A 240 -0.36 -7.25 16.11
N PHE A 241 0.17 -8.42 15.76
CA PHE A 241 -0.48 -9.70 16.07
C PHE A 241 -0.04 -10.30 17.42
N GLU A 242 1.05 -9.80 18.02
CA GLU A 242 1.65 -10.31 19.27
C GLU A 242 1.89 -11.83 19.25
N THR A 243 2.42 -12.36 18.13
CA THR A 243 2.36 -13.80 17.79
C THR A 243 3.08 -14.74 18.74
N ASP A 244 3.98 -14.23 19.57
CA ASP A 244 4.68 -15.03 20.59
C ASP A 244 3.75 -15.44 21.74
N TYR A 245 2.62 -14.74 21.88
CA TYR A 245 1.58 -14.97 22.89
C TYR A 245 0.23 -15.36 22.25
N LEU A 246 -0.07 -14.78 21.09
CA LEU A 246 -1.33 -14.93 20.35
C LEU A 246 -1.04 -15.48 18.93
N PRO A 247 -0.50 -16.70 18.79
CA PRO A 247 0.03 -17.24 17.53
C PRO A 247 -1.00 -17.52 16.43
N ASN A 248 -2.30 -17.58 16.73
CA ASN A 248 -3.34 -18.07 15.84
C ASN A 248 -4.56 -17.13 15.77
N LEU A 249 -5.11 -16.97 14.56
CA LEU A 249 -6.46 -16.47 14.31
C LEU A 249 -7.39 -17.67 14.13
N TYR A 250 -8.60 -17.60 14.71
CA TYR A 250 -9.65 -18.61 14.51
C TYR A 250 -10.94 -17.98 14.01
N PHE A 251 -11.60 -18.62 13.04
CA PHE A 251 -12.98 -18.32 12.67
C PHE A 251 -13.84 -19.58 12.73
N THR A 252 -14.96 -19.52 13.45
CA THR A 252 -15.90 -20.64 13.62
C THR A 252 -17.30 -20.26 13.13
N THR A 253 -17.97 -21.14 12.41
CA THR A 253 -19.32 -20.96 11.85
C THR A 253 -19.93 -22.34 11.54
N ASP A 254 -21.24 -22.44 11.29
CA ASP A 254 -21.86 -23.68 10.81
C ASP A 254 -22.23 -23.62 9.32
N LEU A 255 -22.01 -24.72 8.59
CA LEU A 255 -22.43 -24.90 7.20
C LEU A 255 -23.65 -25.81 7.12
N ASP A 256 -24.62 -25.48 6.27
CA ASP A 256 -25.76 -26.35 6.00
C ASP A 256 -25.34 -27.54 5.12
N LEU A 257 -24.90 -28.61 5.77
CA LEU A 257 -24.50 -29.85 5.10
C LEU A 257 -25.64 -30.49 4.29
N SER A 258 -26.91 -30.24 4.63
CA SER A 258 -28.06 -30.80 3.91
C SER A 258 -28.27 -30.09 2.57
N ALA A 259 -28.19 -28.76 2.55
CA ALA A 259 -28.19 -27.99 1.32
C ALA A 259 -26.96 -28.32 0.47
N LEU A 260 -25.76 -28.39 1.06
CA LEU A 260 -24.52 -28.74 0.35
C LEU A 260 -24.53 -30.15 -0.26
N ASP A 261 -25.19 -31.13 0.37
CA ASP A 261 -25.40 -32.44 -0.24
C ASP A 261 -26.39 -32.37 -1.42
N SER A 262 -27.51 -31.65 -1.26
CA SER A 262 -28.55 -31.49 -2.29
C SER A 262 -28.08 -30.70 -3.53
N LEU A 263 -27.12 -29.78 -3.37
CA LEU A 263 -26.58 -28.95 -4.44
C LEU A 263 -25.99 -29.82 -5.58
N ALA A 264 -26.31 -29.50 -6.83
CA ALA A 264 -25.76 -30.23 -7.98
C ALA A 264 -24.32 -29.80 -8.30
N VAL A 265 -23.53 -30.70 -8.91
CA VAL A 265 -22.17 -30.38 -9.36
C VAL A 265 -22.23 -29.31 -10.46
N GLY A 266 -21.32 -28.34 -10.41
CA GLY A 266 -21.31 -27.14 -11.25
C GLY A 266 -22.28 -26.04 -10.79
N SER A 267 -23.15 -26.31 -9.80
CA SER A 267 -24.11 -25.31 -9.30
C SER A 267 -23.52 -24.42 -8.20
N VAL A 268 -24.18 -23.28 -8.02
CA VAL A 268 -23.79 -22.22 -7.07
C VAL A 268 -24.93 -21.99 -6.08
N GLN A 269 -24.60 -21.95 -4.80
CA GLN A 269 -25.49 -21.57 -3.70
C GLN A 269 -24.97 -20.30 -3.04
N VAL A 270 -25.87 -19.55 -2.39
CA VAL A 270 -25.51 -18.51 -1.43
C VAL A 270 -26.01 -18.92 -0.05
N GLN A 271 -25.15 -18.82 0.97
CA GLN A 271 -25.51 -19.02 2.37
C GLN A 271 -24.99 -17.82 3.17
N THR A 272 -25.84 -17.17 3.97
CA THR A 272 -25.38 -16.21 4.97
C THR A 272 -24.70 -16.99 6.10
N LEU A 273 -23.40 -16.76 6.30
CA LEU A 273 -22.64 -17.35 7.38
C LEU A 273 -22.62 -16.36 8.55
N ALA A 274 -22.89 -16.85 9.76
CA ALA A 274 -22.75 -16.12 11.00
C ALA A 274 -21.85 -16.94 11.92
N GLY A 275 -20.80 -16.30 12.45
CA GLY A 275 -19.73 -17.00 13.15
C GLY A 275 -18.93 -16.10 14.06
N THR A 276 -17.98 -16.66 14.79
CA THR A 276 -17.10 -15.93 15.71
C THR A 276 -15.70 -15.86 15.11
N LEU A 277 -15.18 -14.64 14.93
CA LEU A 277 -13.76 -14.39 14.69
C LEU A 277 -13.08 -14.15 16.04
N ILE A 278 -11.98 -14.87 16.26
CA ILE A 278 -11.05 -14.68 17.37
C ILE A 278 -9.72 -14.22 16.79
N LEU A 279 -9.30 -13.02 17.18
CA LEU A 279 -8.07 -12.37 16.73
C LEU A 279 -7.56 -11.48 17.86
N HIS A 280 -6.25 -11.52 18.13
CA HIS A 280 -5.58 -10.66 19.10
C HIS A 280 -6.24 -10.68 20.51
N GLY A 281 -6.62 -11.87 20.97
CA GLY A 281 -7.24 -12.06 22.29
C GLY A 281 -8.65 -11.44 22.42
N VAL A 282 -9.34 -11.16 21.32
CA VAL A 282 -10.73 -10.67 21.32
C VAL A 282 -11.61 -11.53 20.43
N SER A 283 -12.77 -11.94 20.96
CA SER A 283 -13.81 -12.68 20.24
C SER A 283 -14.92 -11.73 19.78
N LYS A 284 -15.29 -11.79 18.49
CA LYS A 284 -16.37 -10.98 17.89
C LYS A 284 -17.23 -11.81 16.94
N SER A 285 -18.54 -11.63 17.00
CA SER A 285 -19.45 -12.17 15.99
C SER A 285 -19.30 -11.40 14.67
N ILE A 286 -19.23 -12.13 13.55
CA ILE A 286 -19.19 -11.60 12.19
C ILE A 286 -20.22 -12.35 11.35
N SER A 287 -20.92 -11.64 10.46
CA SER A 287 -21.82 -12.26 9.48
C SER A 287 -21.61 -11.71 8.08
N PHE A 288 -21.67 -12.58 7.07
CA PHE A 288 -21.50 -12.24 5.66
C PHE A 288 -22.17 -13.28 4.74
N ASP A 289 -22.58 -12.86 3.54
CA ASP A 289 -23.04 -13.79 2.51
C ASP A 289 -21.85 -14.50 1.85
N ALA A 290 -21.80 -15.82 1.94
CA ALA A 290 -20.86 -16.66 1.22
C ALA A 290 -21.49 -17.21 -0.06
N THR A 291 -20.77 -17.11 -1.18
CA THR A 291 -20.98 -17.95 -2.35
C THR A 291 -20.32 -19.30 -2.10
N ILE A 292 -21.07 -20.38 -2.30
CA ILE A 292 -20.54 -21.76 -2.26
C ILE A 292 -20.75 -22.39 -3.64
N VAL A 293 -19.70 -23.01 -4.19
CA VAL A 293 -19.70 -23.66 -5.50
C VAL A 293 -19.28 -25.11 -5.34
N LYS A 294 -20.02 -26.04 -5.96
CA LYS A 294 -19.73 -27.48 -5.89
C LYS A 294 -19.00 -27.95 -7.15
N HIS A 295 -17.70 -28.20 -7.04
CA HIS A 295 -16.84 -28.57 -8.18
C HIS A 295 -16.90 -30.06 -8.50
N SER A 296 -17.17 -30.90 -7.50
CA SER A 296 -17.41 -32.34 -7.66
C SER A 296 -18.27 -32.89 -6.52
N SER A 297 -18.51 -34.20 -6.49
CA SER A 297 -19.08 -34.90 -5.33
C SER A 297 -18.19 -34.85 -4.07
N THR A 298 -16.92 -34.47 -4.22
CA THR A 298 -15.87 -34.47 -3.19
C THR A 298 -15.15 -33.14 -3.03
N SER A 299 -15.53 -32.07 -3.74
CA SER A 299 -14.86 -30.76 -3.65
C SER A 299 -15.85 -29.60 -3.80
N ILE A 300 -15.75 -28.63 -2.89
CA ILE A 300 -16.49 -27.35 -2.91
C ILE A 300 -15.53 -26.18 -2.71
N SER A 301 -15.94 -24.95 -3.08
CA SER A 301 -15.24 -23.74 -2.65
C SER A 301 -16.19 -22.70 -2.04
N VAL A 302 -15.73 -22.04 -0.98
CA VAL A 302 -16.45 -21.00 -0.23
C VAL A 302 -15.70 -19.66 -0.37
N SER A 303 -16.42 -18.59 -0.71
CA SER A 303 -15.87 -17.23 -0.84
C SER A 303 -16.93 -16.18 -0.51
N PRO A 304 -16.61 -15.05 0.15
CA PRO A 304 -17.61 -14.03 0.50
C PRO A 304 -18.04 -13.25 -0.75
N ARG A 305 -19.32 -12.86 -0.83
CA ARG A 305 -19.89 -12.12 -1.98
C ARG A 305 -19.35 -10.70 -2.15
N ARG A 306 -18.80 -10.13 -1.07
CA ARG A 306 -18.14 -8.82 -0.98
C ARG A 306 -17.02 -8.94 0.05
N PRO A 307 -15.94 -8.13 -0.01
CA PRO A 307 -14.92 -8.12 1.04
C PRO A 307 -15.52 -7.85 2.42
N ILE A 308 -15.10 -8.62 3.42
CA ILE A 308 -15.51 -8.48 4.82
C ILE A 308 -14.65 -7.38 5.43
N ILE A 309 -15.27 -6.31 5.97
CA ILE A 309 -14.51 -5.20 6.58
C ILE A 309 -14.23 -5.52 8.05
N ILE A 310 -12.96 -5.71 8.39
CA ILE A 310 -12.49 -5.87 9.77
C ILE A 310 -11.95 -4.52 10.26
N SER A 311 -12.34 -4.09 11.46
CA SER A 311 -11.78 -2.90 12.12
C SER A 311 -10.70 -3.31 13.13
N SER A 312 -9.55 -2.66 13.15
CA SER A 312 -8.51 -2.94 14.16
C SER A 312 -9.00 -2.58 15.57
N GLY A 313 -9.77 -1.50 15.71
CA GLY A 313 -10.40 -1.10 16.98
C GLY A 313 -11.40 -2.11 17.55
N ASP A 314 -11.96 -3.03 16.75
CA ASP A 314 -12.81 -4.10 17.26
C ASP A 314 -12.03 -5.18 18.02
N PHE A 315 -10.74 -5.36 17.71
CA PHE A 315 -9.90 -6.43 18.25
C PHE A 315 -8.72 -5.89 19.10
N ASP A 316 -8.83 -4.66 19.62
CA ASP A 316 -7.75 -3.93 20.32
C ASP A 316 -6.45 -3.78 19.49
N LEU A 317 -6.50 -3.97 18.17
CA LEU A 317 -5.32 -3.94 17.27
C LEU A 317 -4.86 -2.52 16.92
N ASN A 318 -5.62 -1.48 17.25
CA ASN A 318 -5.37 -0.13 16.75
C ASN A 318 -4.12 0.52 17.33
N ALA A 319 -3.70 0.18 18.55
CA ALA A 319 -2.39 0.59 19.07
C ALA A 319 -1.23 -0.02 18.25
N GLY A 320 -1.37 -1.27 17.80
CA GLY A 320 -0.39 -1.93 16.91
C GLY A 320 -0.33 -1.32 15.52
N VAL A 321 -1.48 -0.92 14.96
CA VAL A 321 -1.55 -0.17 13.69
C VAL A 321 -0.85 1.20 13.81
N GLU A 322 -1.05 1.91 14.91
CA GLU A 322 -0.35 3.17 15.21
C GLU A 322 1.17 2.95 15.38
N ALA A 323 1.59 1.92 16.11
CA ALA A 323 3.01 1.61 16.30
C ALA A 323 3.70 1.27 14.97
N LEU A 324 3.05 0.49 14.10
CA LEU A 324 3.51 0.22 12.73
C LEU A 324 3.61 1.51 11.91
N ARG A 325 2.57 2.37 11.97
CA ARG A 325 2.54 3.67 11.27
C ARG A 325 3.73 4.54 11.68
N ALA A 326 3.99 4.65 12.98
CA ALA A 326 5.08 5.43 13.53
C ALA A 326 6.45 4.92 13.07
N ILE A 327 6.71 3.60 13.19
CA ILE A 327 8.01 3.01 12.82
C ILE A 327 8.32 3.09 11.31
N VAL A 328 7.31 3.11 10.44
CA VAL A 328 7.53 3.26 8.98
C VAL A 328 7.37 4.70 8.46
N GLY A 329 7.24 5.68 9.36
CA GLY A 329 7.05 7.10 9.01
C GLY A 329 5.79 7.37 8.18
N ALA A 330 4.75 6.53 8.29
CA ALA A 330 3.54 6.68 7.51
C ALA A 330 2.68 7.86 7.98
N THR A 331 2.04 8.55 7.05
CA THR A 331 1.00 9.54 7.34
C THR A 331 -0.24 8.86 7.92
N ASN A 332 -0.60 7.69 7.39
CA ASN A 332 -1.71 6.88 7.91
C ASN A 332 -1.52 5.40 7.55
N ILE A 333 -2.07 4.50 8.37
CA ILE A 333 -2.37 3.11 8.02
C ILE A 333 -3.82 2.90 8.46
N THR A 334 -4.73 2.60 7.52
CA THR A 334 -6.17 2.59 7.81
C THR A 334 -6.58 1.51 8.81
N GLU A 335 -7.31 1.90 9.86
CA GLU A 335 -7.89 0.98 10.86
C GLU A 335 -8.97 0.03 10.31
N ARG A 336 -9.40 0.16 9.04
CA ARG A 336 -10.40 -0.72 8.41
C ARG A 336 -9.78 -1.50 7.25
N SER A 337 -9.73 -2.82 7.38
CA SER A 337 -9.09 -3.77 6.46
C SER A 337 -10.13 -4.64 5.74
N PRO A 338 -10.26 -4.55 4.41
CA PRO A 338 -11.04 -5.50 3.61
C PRO A 338 -10.36 -6.88 3.54
N VAL A 339 -11.06 -7.90 4.00
CA VAL A 339 -10.66 -9.32 3.94
C VAL A 339 -11.43 -10.03 2.84
N TYR A 340 -10.74 -10.84 2.03
CA TYR A 340 -11.37 -11.70 1.01
C TYR A 340 -10.62 -13.01 0.84
N PHE A 341 -11.35 -14.09 0.59
CA PHE A 341 -10.79 -15.43 0.49
C PHE A 341 -11.54 -16.26 -0.56
N LYS A 342 -10.89 -17.33 -1.00
CA LYS A 342 -11.54 -18.46 -1.67
C LYS A 342 -10.95 -19.73 -1.10
N ILE A 343 -11.67 -20.33 -0.15
CA ILE A 343 -11.26 -21.58 0.50
C ILE A 343 -11.83 -22.74 -0.32
N PHE A 344 -10.99 -23.70 -0.68
CA PHE A 344 -11.41 -24.98 -1.24
C PHE A 344 -11.46 -26.02 -0.12
N LEU A 345 -12.50 -26.83 -0.14
CA LEU A 345 -12.77 -27.88 0.85
C LEU A 345 -12.95 -29.20 0.10
N ASN A 346 -12.10 -30.17 0.40
CA ASN A 346 -12.17 -31.52 -0.15
C ASN A 346 -12.75 -32.47 0.90
N ARG A 347 -13.62 -33.39 0.47
CA ARG A 347 -14.35 -34.32 1.34
C ARG A 347 -13.42 -35.43 1.83
N ASP A 348 -13.36 -35.66 3.14
CA ASP A 348 -12.77 -36.89 3.68
C ASP A 348 -13.73 -38.05 3.35
N SER A 349 -13.22 -39.09 2.67
CA SER A 349 -13.98 -40.28 2.30
C SER A 349 -13.90 -41.39 3.34
N THR A 350 -12.96 -41.32 4.28
CA THR A 350 -12.77 -42.31 5.35
C THR A 350 -13.25 -41.81 6.72
N ASN A 351 -13.56 -40.51 6.87
CA ASN A 351 -13.90 -39.86 8.15
C ASN A 351 -12.85 -40.14 9.25
N SER A 352 -11.59 -40.35 8.83
CA SER A 352 -10.50 -40.81 9.71
C SER A 352 -9.65 -39.67 10.24
N VAL A 353 -9.79 -38.47 9.66
CA VAL A 353 -9.15 -37.25 10.18
C VAL A 353 -10.10 -36.60 11.18
N ALA A 354 -9.60 -36.27 12.38
CA ALA A 354 -10.39 -35.49 13.35
C ALA A 354 -10.60 -34.05 12.84
N ALA A 355 -11.77 -33.48 13.08
CA ALA A 355 -12.00 -32.06 12.84
C ALA A 355 -11.17 -31.20 13.80
N ILE A 356 -10.75 -30.02 13.32
CA ILE A 356 -10.10 -29.01 14.15
C ILE A 356 -11.13 -28.49 15.14
N THR A 357 -10.97 -28.86 16.41
CA THR A 357 -11.73 -28.27 17.52
C THR A 357 -11.06 -26.99 17.99
N LEU A 358 -11.84 -25.93 18.24
CA LEU A 358 -11.35 -24.74 18.92
C LEU A 358 -10.90 -25.11 20.35
N PRO A 359 -9.78 -24.57 20.87
CA PRO A 359 -9.45 -24.66 22.29
C PRO A 359 -10.61 -24.16 23.18
N GLY A 360 -10.79 -24.78 24.34
CA GLY A 360 -11.69 -24.25 25.37
C GLY A 360 -11.18 -22.89 25.85
N ALA A 361 -12.09 -21.91 25.98
CA ALA A 361 -11.76 -20.62 26.56
C ALA A 361 -11.49 -20.78 28.07
N PRO A 362 -10.37 -20.23 28.59
CA PRO A 362 -10.04 -20.31 30.01
C PRO A 362 -11.00 -19.48 30.88
N ALA A 363 -10.97 -19.71 32.19
CA ALA A 363 -11.80 -18.97 33.13
C ALA A 363 -11.36 -17.49 33.22
N THR A 364 -12.34 -16.58 33.23
CA THR A 364 -12.09 -15.13 33.37
C THR A 364 -11.49 -14.81 34.74
N PRO A 365 -10.40 -14.03 34.83
CA PRO A 365 -9.79 -13.67 36.12
C PRO A 365 -10.80 -13.02 37.07
N ALA A 366 -10.81 -13.45 38.33
CA ALA A 366 -11.73 -12.96 39.35
C ALA A 366 -11.12 -11.82 40.16
N SER A 367 -11.95 -11.09 40.92
CA SER A 367 -11.52 -10.10 41.91
C SER A 367 -10.53 -9.04 41.40
N PHE A 368 -10.63 -8.66 40.11
CA PHE A 368 -9.71 -7.70 39.51
C PHE A 368 -9.85 -6.32 40.15
N THR A 369 -8.74 -5.81 40.66
CA THR A 369 -8.63 -4.54 41.40
C THR A 369 -7.34 -3.83 41.02
N GLY A 370 -7.29 -2.52 41.25
CA GLY A 370 -6.09 -1.73 41.04
C GLY A 370 -6.01 -0.54 41.98
N THR A 371 -4.79 -0.11 42.28
CA THR A 371 -4.49 1.11 43.05
C THR A 371 -3.37 1.88 42.35
N ILE A 372 -3.28 3.19 42.58
CA ILE A 372 -2.26 4.05 41.96
C ILE A 372 -1.52 4.90 42.99
N SER A 373 -0.20 4.83 42.94
CA SER A 373 0.71 5.71 43.69
C SER A 373 0.97 6.97 42.86
N GLN A 374 0.36 8.09 43.27
CA GLN A 374 0.57 9.39 42.63
C GLN A 374 2.03 9.88 42.75
N VAL A 375 2.76 9.43 43.77
CA VAL A 375 4.14 9.85 44.07
C VAL A 375 5.17 9.07 43.26
N SER A 376 4.98 7.75 43.10
CA SER A 376 5.91 6.88 42.37
C SER A 376 5.44 6.52 40.96
N ALA A 377 4.35 7.14 40.49
CA ALA A 377 3.71 6.89 39.20
C ALA A 377 3.47 5.40 38.89
N ALA A 378 3.14 4.60 39.91
CA ALA A 378 2.99 3.15 39.79
C ALA A 378 1.53 2.74 39.98
N ALA A 379 0.96 2.03 39.01
CA ALA A 379 -0.37 1.44 39.08
C ALA A 379 -0.26 -0.07 39.35
N SER A 380 -0.62 -0.48 40.57
CA SER A 380 -0.56 -1.86 41.04
C SER A 380 -1.89 -2.56 40.78
N LEU A 381 -1.88 -3.54 39.89
CA LEU A 381 -3.04 -4.34 39.46
C LEU A 381 -2.99 -5.73 40.09
N ASN A 382 -4.12 -6.24 40.58
CA ASN A 382 -4.22 -7.55 41.24
C ASN A 382 -5.50 -8.25 40.80
N TRP A 383 -5.44 -9.57 40.61
CA TRP A 383 -6.57 -10.45 40.34
C TRP A 383 -6.40 -11.80 41.02
N ALA A 384 -7.51 -12.50 41.25
CA ALA A 384 -7.47 -13.91 41.57
C ALA A 384 -7.42 -14.70 40.26
N ASP A 385 -6.39 -15.54 40.11
CA ASP A 385 -6.46 -16.62 39.12
C ASP A 385 -7.51 -17.64 39.57
N VAL A 386 -8.35 -18.05 38.62
CA VAL A 386 -9.43 -19.03 38.76
C VAL A 386 -9.46 -19.99 37.56
N SER A 387 -8.46 -19.89 36.69
CA SER A 387 -8.21 -20.79 35.57
C SER A 387 -7.25 -21.90 36.02
N SER A 388 -7.09 -22.93 35.18
CA SER A 388 -6.12 -24.01 35.43
C SER A 388 -5.56 -24.61 34.14
N ASP A 389 -5.75 -23.94 33.01
CA ASP A 389 -5.44 -24.43 31.67
C ASP A 389 -5.12 -23.32 30.66
N GLU A 390 -4.95 -22.09 31.13
CA GLU A 390 -4.50 -20.93 30.36
C GLU A 390 -3.00 -21.01 30.03
N SER A 391 -2.59 -20.28 28.99
CA SER A 391 -1.20 -20.09 28.61
C SER A 391 -0.62 -18.80 29.23
N GLY A 392 -1.47 -17.84 29.57
CA GLY A 392 -1.09 -16.58 30.21
C GLY A 392 -2.26 -15.60 30.33
N PHE A 393 -1.93 -14.37 30.76
CA PHE A 393 -2.86 -13.26 30.92
C PHE A 393 -2.38 -12.04 30.15
N SER A 394 -3.22 -11.49 29.28
CA SER A 394 -2.97 -10.22 28.60
C SER A 394 -3.47 -9.07 29.48
N VAL A 395 -2.54 -8.22 29.91
CA VAL A 395 -2.83 -7.01 30.69
C VAL A 395 -2.92 -5.83 29.74
N ARG A 396 -4.13 -5.27 29.57
CA ARG A 396 -4.40 -4.18 28.62
C ARG A 396 -4.75 -2.88 29.33
N ARG A 397 -4.22 -1.77 28.80
CA ARG A 397 -4.48 -0.40 29.24
C ARG A 397 -5.06 0.42 28.09
N LYS A 398 -5.98 1.34 28.42
CA LYS A 398 -6.46 2.42 27.56
C LYS A 398 -6.32 3.75 28.30
N GLY A 399 -5.58 4.68 27.70
CA GLY A 399 -5.30 6.01 28.27
C GLY A 399 -5.76 7.13 27.34
N ALA A 400 -5.07 8.28 27.44
CA ALA A 400 -5.37 9.54 26.76
C ALA A 400 -5.63 9.45 25.24
N ASP A 401 -4.91 8.56 24.52
CA ASP A 401 -5.08 8.40 23.07
C ASP A 401 -6.34 7.58 22.68
N GLY A 402 -7.07 7.07 23.66
CA GLY A 402 -8.31 6.33 23.48
C GLY A 402 -8.14 4.90 22.93
N ARG A 403 -6.92 4.41 22.70
CA ARG A 403 -6.67 3.05 22.18
C ARG A 403 -6.49 2.04 23.29
N TRP A 404 -6.74 0.76 23.00
CA TRP A 404 -6.31 -0.34 23.87
C TRP A 404 -4.92 -0.80 23.42
N ALA A 405 -3.98 -0.88 24.37
CA ALA A 405 -2.66 -1.43 24.16
C ALA A 405 -2.40 -2.55 25.18
N THR A 406 -1.75 -3.63 24.74
CA THR A 406 -1.14 -4.61 25.65
C THR A 406 0.06 -3.97 26.35
N LEU A 407 0.11 -4.07 27.68
CA LEU A 407 1.27 -3.68 28.48
C LEU A 407 2.24 -4.84 28.70
N SER A 408 1.67 -6.02 28.90
CA SER A 408 2.40 -7.27 29.09
C SER A 408 1.46 -8.45 28.89
N ASN A 409 2.02 -9.55 28.38
CA ASN A 409 1.41 -10.86 28.45
C ASN A 409 2.19 -11.65 29.51
N VAL A 410 1.61 -11.83 30.69
CA VAL A 410 2.23 -12.52 31.83
C VAL A 410 1.88 -14.00 31.83
N THR A 411 2.73 -14.84 32.43
CA THR A 411 2.58 -16.30 32.39
C THR A 411 1.35 -16.80 33.17
N ALA A 412 0.90 -18.02 32.85
CA ALA A 412 -0.05 -18.79 33.67
C ALA A 412 0.27 -18.72 35.18
N ASN A 413 -0.75 -18.81 36.05
CA ASN A 413 -0.64 -18.63 37.51
C ASN A 413 -0.21 -17.21 38.01
N THR A 414 -0.07 -16.20 37.14
CA THR A 414 0.22 -14.82 37.59
C THR A 414 -1.04 -14.17 38.15
N SER A 415 -0.94 -13.47 39.29
CA SER A 415 -2.04 -12.83 40.01
C SER A 415 -1.90 -11.30 40.17
N SER A 416 -0.80 -10.70 39.72
CA SER A 416 -0.60 -9.25 39.80
C SER A 416 0.35 -8.71 38.73
N TYR A 417 0.28 -7.41 38.48
CA TYR A 417 1.14 -6.67 37.57
C TYR A 417 1.30 -5.23 38.07
N ILE A 418 2.47 -4.62 37.84
CA ILE A 418 2.71 -3.20 38.16
C ILE A 418 3.00 -2.47 36.86
N ASP A 419 2.11 -1.56 36.50
CA ASP A 419 2.27 -0.64 35.37
C ASP A 419 3.02 0.63 35.82
N SER A 420 3.91 1.12 34.96
CA SER A 420 4.65 2.36 35.17
C SER A 420 4.06 3.48 34.32
N LEU A 421 3.56 4.50 35.01
CA LEU A 421 3.03 5.75 34.46
C LEU A 421 4.07 6.88 34.57
N ALA A 422 5.33 6.55 34.84
CA ALA A 422 6.43 7.51 34.85
C ALA A 422 6.61 8.14 33.45
N GLY A 423 6.35 9.44 33.33
CA GLY A 423 6.33 10.15 32.05
C GLY A 423 5.00 10.06 31.28
N ALA A 424 3.98 9.42 31.85
CA ALA A 424 2.62 9.42 31.30
C ALA A 424 1.88 10.74 31.60
N ALA A 425 0.80 10.99 30.85
CA ALA A 425 -0.05 12.16 31.03
C ALA A 425 -0.87 12.09 32.34
N SER A 426 -1.29 13.26 32.84
CA SER A 426 -2.21 13.36 33.98
C SER A 426 -3.64 13.07 33.52
N ASP A 427 -4.01 11.80 33.41
CA ASP A 427 -5.28 11.36 32.81
C ASP A 427 -5.87 10.08 33.46
N THR A 428 -7.01 9.64 32.94
CA THR A 428 -7.79 8.47 33.33
C THR A 428 -7.38 7.24 32.53
N TYR A 429 -6.80 6.26 33.22
CA TYR A 429 -6.35 4.99 32.65
C TYR A 429 -7.33 3.88 32.99
N ASN A 430 -7.86 3.22 31.95
CA ASN A 430 -8.74 2.06 32.06
C ASN A 430 -7.93 0.78 31.83
N TYR A 431 -8.10 -0.20 32.71
CA TYR A 431 -7.40 -1.48 32.65
C TYR A 431 -8.37 -2.66 32.53
N LYS A 432 -7.94 -3.71 31.85
CA LYS A 432 -8.60 -5.02 31.80
C LYS A 432 -7.55 -6.14 31.73
N VAL A 433 -7.88 -7.30 32.27
CA VAL A 433 -7.09 -8.52 32.14
C VAL A 433 -7.91 -9.58 31.40
N ILE A 434 -7.25 -10.36 30.56
CA ILE A 434 -7.85 -11.43 29.75
C ILE A 434 -6.95 -12.66 29.89
N SER A 435 -7.44 -13.76 30.46
CA SER A 435 -6.71 -15.04 30.39
C SER A 435 -6.88 -15.60 28.97
N TYR A 436 -5.86 -16.27 28.43
CA TYR A 436 -5.93 -16.82 27.07
C TYR A 436 -5.25 -18.19 26.99
N LYS A 437 -5.73 -19.02 26.06
CA LYS A 437 -5.21 -20.36 25.77
C LYS A 437 -5.13 -20.53 24.25
N ASP A 438 -3.91 -20.65 23.71
CA ASP A 438 -3.67 -20.70 22.25
C ASP A 438 -4.49 -19.63 21.49
N SER A 439 -4.29 -18.36 21.84
CA SER A 439 -5.02 -17.20 21.31
C SER A 439 -6.52 -17.12 21.62
N VAL A 440 -7.17 -18.17 22.14
CA VAL A 440 -8.58 -18.15 22.56
C VAL A 440 -8.71 -17.44 23.92
N PRO A 441 -9.44 -16.31 24.01
CA PRO A 441 -9.55 -15.54 25.24
C PRO A 441 -10.71 -16.00 26.12
N SER A 442 -10.60 -15.73 27.43
CA SER A 442 -11.75 -15.62 28.33
C SER A 442 -12.62 -14.40 27.97
N ALA A 443 -13.73 -14.20 28.69
CA ALA A 443 -14.27 -12.84 28.77
C ALA A 443 -13.25 -11.92 29.48
N ALA A 444 -13.23 -10.63 29.16
CA ALA A 444 -12.38 -9.68 29.87
C ALA A 444 -12.92 -9.42 31.29
N THR A 445 -12.04 -9.08 32.22
CA THR A 445 -12.45 -8.54 33.53
C THR A 445 -13.31 -7.29 33.37
N SER A 446 -14.16 -6.99 34.36
CA SER A 446 -14.71 -5.64 34.54
C SER A 446 -13.58 -4.60 34.53
N LEU A 447 -13.84 -3.41 33.97
CA LEU A 447 -12.81 -2.40 33.85
C LEU A 447 -12.43 -1.81 35.21
N VAL A 448 -11.14 -1.67 35.47
CA VAL A 448 -10.62 -0.87 36.60
C VAL A 448 -10.15 0.47 36.06
N THR A 449 -10.68 1.56 36.61
CA THR A 449 -10.37 2.93 36.20
C THR A 449 -9.49 3.59 37.26
N LEU A 450 -8.28 4.03 36.89
CA LEU A 450 -7.32 4.70 37.75
C LEU A 450 -7.00 6.09 37.17
N VAL A 451 -7.03 7.13 38.00
CA VAL A 451 -6.68 8.50 37.58
C VAL A 451 -5.27 8.83 38.07
N TYR A 452 -4.38 9.21 37.16
CA TYR A 452 -3.04 9.70 37.49
C TYR A 452 -3.04 11.23 37.48
N ALA A 453 -2.57 11.84 38.57
CA ALA A 453 -2.56 13.28 38.78
C ALA A 453 -1.13 13.75 39.08
N ASN A 454 -0.34 13.95 38.02
CA ASN A 454 1.08 14.28 38.13
C ASN A 454 1.28 15.69 38.74
N GLY A 455 1.73 15.75 40.00
CA GLY A 455 2.19 16.97 40.64
C GLY A 455 1.14 17.87 41.34
N SER A 456 -0.12 17.44 41.45
CA SER A 456 -1.15 18.19 42.20
C SER A 456 -1.50 17.52 43.53
N SER A 457 -1.51 18.30 44.62
CA SER A 457 -1.83 17.82 45.97
C SER A 457 -3.22 17.21 46.06
N ALA A 458 -3.35 16.09 46.79
CA ALA A 458 -4.59 15.34 46.87
C ALA A 458 -5.76 16.15 47.46
N SER A 459 -6.94 16.00 46.86
CA SER A 459 -8.23 16.33 47.47
C SER A 459 -9.22 15.23 47.08
N SER A 460 -9.58 14.40 48.06
CA SER A 460 -10.34 13.17 47.83
C SER A 460 -11.82 13.45 47.54
N ILE A 461 -12.28 13.06 46.34
CA ILE A 461 -13.71 12.90 46.07
C ILE A 461 -14.05 11.41 46.23
N SER A 462 -14.57 11.06 47.39
CA SER A 462 -15.26 9.79 47.65
C SER A 462 -16.73 10.06 47.92
N SER A 463 -17.61 9.24 47.38
CA SER A 463 -19.06 9.43 47.44
C SER A 463 -19.73 8.68 48.58
N SER A 464 -20.93 9.16 48.96
CA SER A 464 -21.96 8.51 49.80
C SER A 464 -21.73 8.40 51.33
N THR A 465 -22.72 8.93 52.07
CA THR A 465 -23.36 8.42 53.33
C THR A 465 -22.51 7.77 54.45
N THR A 466 -22.69 8.06 55.75
CA THR A 466 -23.91 8.55 56.45
C THR A 466 -23.60 9.16 57.84
N SER A 467 -24.54 9.94 58.37
CA SER A 467 -24.88 10.10 59.81
C SER A 467 -23.78 10.28 60.88
N SER A 468 -23.70 11.47 61.47
CA SER A 468 -23.99 11.68 62.92
C SER A 468 -23.93 13.18 63.30
N VAL A 469 -24.50 13.53 64.45
CA VAL A 469 -24.62 14.91 64.96
C VAL A 469 -23.50 15.20 65.98
N GLY A 470 -22.84 16.36 65.88
CA GLY A 470 -21.86 16.82 66.84
C GLY A 470 -21.67 18.34 66.81
N THR A 471 -22.14 19.02 67.87
CA THR A 471 -22.05 20.48 68.01
C THR A 471 -20.83 20.93 68.81
N SER A 472 -20.07 21.91 68.32
CA SER A 472 -19.55 23.01 69.16
C SER A 472 -18.91 24.17 68.37
N SER A 473 -19.10 25.37 68.93
CA SER A 473 -18.47 26.66 68.58
C SER A 473 -16.93 26.62 68.61
N SER A 474 -16.20 27.46 67.84
CA SER A 474 -15.93 28.84 68.29
C SER A 474 -15.32 29.81 67.23
N LYS A 475 -15.64 31.11 67.40
CA LYS A 475 -14.84 32.31 66.99
C LYS A 475 -13.87 32.65 68.15
N PRO A 476 -12.88 33.58 68.05
CA PRO A 476 -12.73 34.73 67.13
C PRO A 476 -11.35 34.70 66.39
N GLY A 477 -10.78 35.76 65.79
CA GLY A 477 -11.12 37.20 65.77
C GLY A 477 -10.32 37.99 64.74
N SER A 478 -10.52 39.32 64.70
CA SER A 478 -10.07 40.22 63.62
C SER A 478 -8.86 41.08 63.98
N SER A 479 -8.07 41.48 62.97
CA SER A 479 -7.34 42.76 62.96
C SER A 479 -7.10 43.23 61.52
N SER A 480 -7.01 44.55 61.32
CA SER A 480 -6.97 45.20 59.99
C SER A 480 -5.63 45.91 59.75
N GLY A 481 -5.23 46.05 58.48
CA GLY A 481 -4.08 46.86 58.06
C GLY A 481 -4.38 47.62 56.76
N THR A 482 -4.37 48.96 56.82
CA THR A 482 -4.76 49.85 55.73
C THR A 482 -3.59 50.17 54.79
N ILE A 483 -3.84 50.25 53.48
CA ILE A 483 -2.93 50.90 52.52
C ILE A 483 -3.72 51.87 51.64
N SER A 484 -3.13 53.04 51.37
CA SER A 484 -3.76 54.19 50.70
C SER A 484 -3.68 54.15 49.18
N SER A 485 -4.53 54.94 48.52
CA SER A 485 -4.63 55.07 47.05
C SER A 485 -3.56 55.97 46.42
N VAL A 486 -3.05 55.58 45.25
CA VAL A 486 -2.43 56.48 44.24
C VAL A 486 -2.90 56.04 42.84
N SER A 487 -3.06 56.98 41.91
CA SER A 487 -3.79 56.78 40.65
C SER A 487 -2.91 56.60 39.40
N SER A 488 -3.27 55.63 38.56
CA SER A 488 -3.24 55.62 37.08
C SER A 488 -2.11 56.30 36.29
N SER A 489 -1.43 55.52 35.43
CA SER A 489 -1.15 55.93 34.03
C SER A 489 -0.70 54.78 33.10
N SER A 490 -1.01 54.94 31.81
CA SER A 490 -0.42 54.32 30.60
C SER A 490 -0.07 52.82 30.58
N SER A 491 -0.86 52.05 29.83
CA SER A 491 -0.37 50.86 29.11
C SER A 491 0.50 51.29 27.91
N SER A 492 1.81 51.42 28.10
CA SER A 492 2.76 51.65 27.01
C SER A 492 2.96 50.38 26.18
N SER A 493 3.00 50.53 24.86
CA SER A 493 3.50 49.47 23.97
C SER A 493 4.99 49.29 24.23
N LEU A 494 5.39 48.16 24.82
CA LEU A 494 6.81 47.86 25.06
C LEU A 494 7.57 47.85 23.73
N VAL A 495 8.62 48.67 23.62
CA VAL A 495 9.52 48.75 22.45
C VAL A 495 10.84 48.13 22.85
N GLY A 496 11.27 47.09 22.13
CA GLY A 496 12.49 46.35 22.44
C GLY A 496 13.76 47.01 21.94
N ASN A 497 14.86 46.82 22.68
CA ASN A 497 16.21 47.23 22.32
C ASN A 497 17.06 46.01 21.92
N ALA A 498 17.49 45.96 20.65
CA ALA A 498 18.27 44.84 20.11
C ALA A 498 19.66 44.66 20.73
N SER A 499 20.31 45.74 21.22
CA SER A 499 21.62 45.65 21.89
C SER A 499 21.50 45.04 23.29
N ASN A 500 20.41 45.37 24.00
CA ASN A 500 20.06 44.68 25.24
C ASN A 500 19.72 43.22 24.96
N GLY A 501 18.93 42.95 23.91
CA GLY A 501 18.57 41.60 23.49
C GLY A 501 19.78 40.73 23.15
N ALA A 502 20.81 41.28 22.50
CA ALA A 502 22.07 40.58 22.26
C ALA A 502 22.77 40.15 23.56
N SER A 503 22.74 41.02 24.58
CA SER A 503 23.29 40.73 25.91
C SER A 503 22.43 39.73 26.69
N LEU A 504 21.11 39.78 26.52
CA LEU A 504 20.16 38.81 27.08
C LEU A 504 20.28 37.43 26.42
N TRP A 505 20.55 37.35 25.12
CA TRP A 505 20.69 36.08 24.39
C TRP A 505 21.79 35.18 24.98
N VAL A 506 22.91 35.81 25.39
CA VAL A 506 24.01 35.13 26.09
C VAL A 506 23.70 34.92 27.56
N SER A 507 23.26 35.97 28.28
CA SER A 507 23.08 35.91 29.75
C SER A 507 21.84 35.14 30.24
N LYS A 508 20.87 34.85 29.35
CA LYS A 508 19.75 33.92 29.58
C LYS A 508 20.03 32.51 29.02
N SER A 509 21.26 32.25 28.58
CA SER A 509 21.73 30.97 28.00
C SER A 509 20.96 30.50 26.75
N CYS A 510 20.23 31.38 26.07
CA CYS A 510 19.48 31.03 24.86
C CYS A 510 20.38 30.46 23.76
N ALA A 511 21.60 31.00 23.64
CA ALA A 511 22.63 30.49 22.74
C ALA A 511 23.04 29.03 23.00
N GLY A 512 22.82 28.49 24.20
CA GLY A 512 23.12 27.09 24.54
C GLY A 512 22.11 26.06 23.99
N CYS A 513 20.95 26.52 23.50
CA CYS A 513 19.94 25.64 22.89
C CYS A 513 19.67 25.99 21.41
N HIS A 514 19.82 27.27 21.06
CA HIS A 514 19.53 27.84 19.75
C HIS A 514 20.77 28.31 18.98
N GLY A 515 21.96 28.24 19.58
CA GLY A 515 23.22 28.64 18.93
C GLY A 515 23.54 30.13 18.99
N VAL A 516 24.70 30.48 18.41
CA VAL A 516 25.18 31.87 18.37
C VAL A 516 24.45 32.73 17.34
N ASP A 517 23.85 32.09 16.32
CA ASP A 517 23.20 32.71 15.16
C ASP A 517 21.76 32.20 14.89
N GLY A 518 21.24 31.29 15.72
CA GLY A 518 19.94 30.61 15.53
C GLY A 518 20.02 29.26 14.81
N GLU A 519 21.15 28.94 14.18
CA GLU A 519 21.34 27.75 13.35
C GLU A 519 22.48 26.84 13.87
N LYS A 520 23.53 27.41 14.46
CA LYS A 520 24.79 26.73 14.82
C LYS A 520 25.36 27.10 16.18
N ASN A 521 26.02 26.14 16.81
CA ASN A 521 26.85 26.33 18.00
C ASN A 521 28.13 27.10 17.63
N SER A 522 28.87 27.57 18.64
CA SER A 522 30.12 28.33 18.45
C SER A 522 31.28 27.55 17.80
N ASP A 523 31.14 26.23 17.64
CA ASP A 523 32.08 25.36 16.91
C ASP A 523 31.64 25.08 15.45
N GLY A 524 30.48 25.62 15.02
CA GLY A 524 29.90 25.42 13.70
C GLY A 524 28.99 24.19 13.57
N SER A 525 28.83 23.38 14.61
CA SER A 525 27.86 22.26 14.63
C SER A 525 26.41 22.74 14.70
N LEU A 526 25.45 21.94 14.22
CA LEU A 526 24.02 22.29 14.26
C LEU A 526 23.45 22.23 15.67
N VAL A 527 22.50 23.12 15.97
CA VAL A 527 21.88 23.27 17.31
C VAL A 527 20.73 22.29 17.54
N VAL A 528 20.41 22.05 18.82
CA VAL A 528 19.32 21.15 19.22
C VAL A 528 17.94 21.70 18.86
N ALA A 529 17.76 23.03 18.87
CA ALA A 529 16.52 23.68 18.48
C ALA A 529 16.80 24.89 17.59
N THR A 530 16.81 24.69 16.26
CA THR A 530 17.03 25.79 15.30
C THR A 530 15.90 26.83 15.37
N LEU A 531 16.28 28.11 15.33
CA LEU A 531 15.37 29.24 15.43
C LEU A 531 15.20 29.88 14.05
N ASN A 532 13.97 29.91 13.53
CA ASN A 532 13.63 30.66 12.33
C ASN A 532 13.03 32.02 12.72
N PRO A 533 13.77 33.14 12.59
CA PRO A 533 13.30 34.46 13.04
C PRO A 533 12.24 35.06 12.12
N ASN A 534 12.12 34.58 10.87
CA ASN A 534 11.19 35.09 9.87
C ASN A 534 9.73 34.69 10.12
N ARG A 535 9.46 33.74 11.04
CA ARG A 535 8.08 33.40 11.44
C ARG A 535 7.38 34.59 12.10
N SER A 536 6.12 34.81 11.74
CA SER A 536 5.21 35.80 12.32
C SER A 536 4.62 35.36 13.66
N LEU A 537 4.34 34.06 13.80
CA LEU A 537 3.76 33.45 15.00
C LEU A 537 4.50 32.15 15.38
N TYR A 538 4.42 31.79 16.66
CA TYR A 538 5.14 30.70 17.29
C TYR A 538 4.19 29.88 18.18
N LEU A 539 4.31 28.56 18.12
CA LEU A 539 3.47 27.60 18.84
C LEU A 539 4.36 26.65 19.65
N HIS A 540 3.98 26.35 20.89
CA HIS A 540 4.71 25.42 21.75
C HIS A 540 3.99 24.06 21.76
N SER A 541 4.71 22.95 21.98
CA SER A 541 4.10 21.61 22.05
C SER A 541 3.12 21.42 23.22
N GLN A 542 3.04 22.40 24.13
CA GLN A 542 2.13 22.45 25.27
C GLN A 542 1.21 23.69 25.24
N ASP A 543 1.04 24.33 24.08
CA ASP A 543 0.13 25.48 23.88
C ASP A 543 -0.76 25.23 22.67
N THR A 544 -2.05 25.54 22.76
CA THR A 544 -3.01 25.41 21.65
C THR A 544 -3.26 26.73 20.92
N GLN A 545 -2.65 27.82 21.38
CA GLN A 545 -2.73 29.13 20.72
C GLN A 545 -1.37 29.51 20.15
N GLU A 546 -1.36 29.94 18.89
CA GLU A 546 -0.21 30.62 18.29
C GLU A 546 0.00 31.99 18.97
N ARG A 547 1.26 32.39 19.13
CA ARG A 547 1.65 33.60 19.87
C ARG A 547 2.68 34.43 19.10
N THR A 548 2.76 35.73 19.43
CA THR A 548 3.88 36.58 18.96
C THR A 548 5.21 36.04 19.49
N LEU A 549 6.34 36.43 18.89
CA LEU A 549 7.66 35.98 19.35
C LEU A 549 7.89 36.40 20.81
N ARG A 550 7.55 37.64 21.17
CA ARG A 550 7.54 38.15 22.55
C ARG A 550 6.67 37.33 23.51
N ASP A 551 5.41 37.06 23.16
CA ASP A 551 4.49 36.33 24.04
C ASP A 551 4.90 34.86 24.20
N PHE A 552 5.47 34.27 23.14
CA PHE A 552 6.07 32.94 23.17
C PHE A 552 7.30 32.89 24.07
N ILE A 553 8.22 33.85 23.93
CA ILE A 553 9.41 33.98 24.80
C ILE A 553 8.97 34.16 26.26
N ALA A 554 8.06 35.11 26.52
CA ALA A 554 7.56 35.43 27.84
C ALA A 554 6.90 34.24 28.55
N LYS A 555 6.21 33.36 27.81
CA LYS A 555 5.50 32.20 28.37
C LYS A 555 6.36 30.93 28.45
N TRP A 556 7.23 30.68 27.47
CA TRP A 556 7.86 29.36 27.28
C TRP A 556 9.40 29.38 27.31
N MET A 557 10.07 30.54 27.37
CA MET A 557 11.53 30.62 27.33
C MET A 557 12.17 31.29 28.57
N PRO A 558 13.41 30.89 28.94
CA PRO A 558 14.14 29.70 28.46
C PRO A 558 13.41 28.39 28.83
N ALA A 559 13.58 27.32 28.04
CA ALA A 559 12.79 26.10 28.17
C ALA A 559 12.84 25.41 29.55
N PHE A 560 13.94 25.59 30.30
CA PHE A 560 14.12 25.08 31.67
C PHE A 560 13.78 26.11 32.76
N ALA A 561 13.33 27.30 32.39
CA ALA A 561 12.98 28.42 33.27
C ALA A 561 11.91 29.34 32.64
N PRO A 562 10.75 28.83 32.20
CA PRO A 562 9.71 29.63 31.57
C PRO A 562 9.21 30.75 32.50
N GLY A 563 8.83 31.90 31.92
CA GLY A 563 8.42 33.08 32.68
C GLY A 563 9.56 33.93 33.26
N THR A 564 10.82 33.50 33.16
CA THR A 564 11.97 34.28 33.69
C THR A 564 12.49 35.38 32.75
N CYS A 565 11.83 35.60 31.61
CA CYS A 565 12.10 36.70 30.69
C CYS A 565 10.80 37.24 30.08
N THR A 566 10.01 37.97 30.88
CA THR A 566 8.73 38.59 30.50
C THR A 566 8.88 40.09 30.22
N GLY A 567 7.82 40.72 29.70
CA GLY A 567 7.76 42.17 29.52
C GLY A 567 8.89 42.72 28.66
N GLN A 568 9.64 43.70 29.18
CA GLN A 568 10.76 44.31 28.45
C GLN A 568 11.87 43.29 28.11
N CYS A 569 12.08 42.25 28.92
CA CYS A 569 13.07 41.20 28.62
C CYS A 569 12.69 40.44 27.33
N ALA A 570 11.41 40.09 27.19
CA ALA A 570 10.89 39.46 25.98
C ALA A 570 10.91 40.42 24.77
N ALA A 571 10.61 41.70 24.98
CA ALA A 571 10.65 42.71 23.93
C ALA A 571 12.08 42.96 23.41
N ASP A 572 13.07 43.07 24.31
CA ASP A 572 14.48 43.24 23.94
C ASP A 572 15.01 42.02 23.18
N LEU A 573 14.71 40.79 23.63
CA LEU A 573 15.05 39.56 22.90
C LEU A 573 14.35 39.49 21.53
N GLU A 574 13.06 39.82 21.44
CA GLU A 574 12.32 39.88 20.18
C GLU A 574 12.96 40.87 19.20
N ALA A 575 13.30 42.08 19.67
CA ALA A 575 13.97 43.10 18.85
C ALA A 575 15.35 42.65 18.36
N TYR A 576 16.11 41.89 19.16
CA TYR A 576 17.38 41.30 18.73
C TYR A 576 17.20 40.20 17.69
N LEU A 577 16.28 39.26 17.93
CA LEU A 577 15.96 38.18 16.98
C LEU A 577 15.36 38.73 15.67
N TRP A 578 14.72 39.90 15.70
CA TRP A 578 14.29 40.59 14.47
C TRP A 578 15.47 41.18 13.67
N THR A 579 16.65 41.42 14.27
CA THR A 579 17.86 41.77 13.48
C THR A 579 18.43 40.56 12.72
N TRP A 580 18.09 39.34 13.13
CA TRP A 580 18.46 38.10 12.43
C TRP A 580 17.52 37.76 11.28
N ARG A 581 16.45 38.53 11.07
CA ARG A 581 15.58 38.38 9.90
C ARG A 581 16.35 38.78 8.65
N LYS A 582 16.88 37.78 7.94
CA LYS A 582 17.34 37.92 6.56
C LYS A 582 16.17 38.51 5.76
N PRO A 583 16.29 39.73 5.19
CA PRO A 583 15.26 40.24 4.28
C PRO A 583 15.13 39.25 3.14
N SER A 584 13.90 38.83 2.82
CA SER A 584 13.69 38.06 1.59
C SER A 584 13.96 38.99 0.42
N ASP A 585 14.93 38.60 -0.41
CA ASP A 585 15.21 39.21 -1.72
C ASP A 585 14.16 38.81 -2.79
N GLY A 586 13.20 37.96 -2.41
CA GLY A 586 12.17 37.39 -3.28
C GLY A 586 12.61 36.14 -4.04
N ILE A 587 13.80 35.60 -3.76
CA ILE A 587 14.40 34.46 -4.47
C ILE A 587 14.50 33.26 -3.50
N PRO A 588 13.76 32.16 -3.73
CA PRO A 588 13.97 30.93 -2.98
C PRO A 588 15.36 30.34 -3.28
N ASP A 589 16.03 29.72 -2.31
CA ASP A 589 17.34 29.06 -2.49
C ASP A 589 17.36 28.03 -3.64
N ASN A 590 16.19 27.48 -3.98
CA ASN A 590 15.94 26.77 -5.23
C ASN A 590 14.72 27.41 -5.92
N PRO A 591 14.90 28.41 -6.80
CA PRO A 591 13.78 28.96 -7.55
C PRO A 591 13.31 27.86 -8.51
N VAL A 592 12.03 27.47 -8.42
CA VAL A 592 11.48 26.32 -9.16
C VAL A 592 11.30 26.67 -10.64
N SER A 593 12.43 26.72 -11.35
CA SER A 593 12.49 26.83 -12.80
C SER A 593 11.73 25.67 -13.45
N ASN A 594 11.23 25.93 -14.66
CA ASN A 594 10.30 25.03 -15.33
C ASN A 594 10.86 23.61 -15.49
N PHE A 595 9.93 22.65 -15.62
CA PHE A 595 10.24 21.30 -16.06
C PHE A 595 11.13 21.36 -17.31
N SER A 596 12.30 20.72 -17.21
CA SER A 596 13.40 20.87 -18.14
C SER A 596 14.15 19.56 -18.31
N CYS A 597 14.63 19.33 -19.54
CA CYS A 597 15.58 18.29 -19.88
C CYS A 597 16.90 18.52 -19.12
N PRO A 598 17.31 17.64 -18.19
CA PRO A 598 18.51 17.87 -17.36
C PRO A 598 19.83 17.52 -18.06
N THR A 599 19.80 16.96 -19.27
CA THR A 599 20.98 16.44 -19.98
C THR A 599 20.87 16.62 -21.49
N SER A 600 21.83 17.28 -22.14
CA SER A 600 21.91 17.39 -23.61
C SER A 600 22.43 16.12 -24.32
N GLY A 601 22.41 14.97 -23.63
CA GLY A 601 22.83 13.67 -24.17
C GLY A 601 21.66 12.86 -24.72
N PRO A 602 21.92 11.82 -25.53
CA PRO A 602 20.88 10.96 -26.10
C PRO A 602 20.06 10.24 -25.02
N THR A 603 18.74 10.19 -25.23
CA THR A 603 17.81 9.50 -24.33
C THR A 603 17.72 8.01 -24.66
N TYR A 604 17.45 7.16 -23.67
CA TYR A 604 17.40 5.70 -23.83
C TYR A 604 16.27 5.11 -22.99
N GLY A 605 15.38 4.32 -23.61
CA GLY A 605 14.31 3.63 -22.90
C GLY A 605 14.77 2.28 -22.33
N GLN A 606 13.90 1.64 -21.56
CA GLN A 606 14.15 0.29 -21.06
C GLN A 606 14.04 -0.76 -22.17
N ARG A 607 14.99 -1.71 -22.24
CA ARG A 607 14.77 -3.01 -22.90
C ARG A 607 13.72 -3.79 -22.12
N THR A 608 12.65 -4.29 -22.74
CA THR A 608 11.65 -5.11 -22.03
C THR A 608 10.90 -6.10 -22.93
N LEU A 609 10.39 -7.17 -22.30
CA LEU A 609 9.30 -8.00 -22.81
C LEU A 609 8.02 -7.58 -22.09
N ARG A 610 7.19 -6.76 -22.73
CA ARG A 610 5.90 -6.30 -22.16
C ARG A 610 4.82 -7.33 -22.46
N LEU A 611 4.26 -7.97 -21.45
CA LEU A 611 3.11 -8.87 -21.60
C LEU A 611 1.90 -8.08 -22.15
N LEU A 612 1.06 -8.68 -22.98
CA LEU A 612 -0.17 -8.03 -23.45
C LEU A 612 -1.13 -7.80 -22.26
N THR A 613 -1.70 -6.61 -22.16
CA THR A 613 -2.83 -6.36 -21.26
C THR A 613 -4.08 -7.12 -21.70
N LYS A 614 -5.05 -7.31 -20.79
CA LYS A 614 -6.32 -7.99 -21.10
C LYS A 614 -7.03 -7.39 -22.32
N SER A 615 -6.97 -6.07 -22.45
CA SER A 615 -7.56 -5.32 -23.57
C SER A 615 -6.76 -5.46 -24.88
N GLU A 616 -5.43 -5.50 -24.80
CA GLU A 616 -4.57 -5.75 -25.97
C GLU A 616 -4.69 -7.19 -26.49
N TYR A 617 -4.76 -8.19 -25.60
CA TYR A 617 -5.01 -9.58 -25.98
C TYR A 617 -6.34 -9.71 -26.74
N GLN A 618 -7.42 -9.16 -26.18
CA GLN A 618 -8.76 -9.18 -26.79
C GLN A 618 -8.78 -8.50 -28.17
N ARG A 619 -8.18 -7.31 -28.30
CA ARG A 619 -8.10 -6.59 -29.59
C ARG A 619 -7.22 -7.31 -30.61
N SER A 620 -6.06 -7.84 -30.21
CA SER A 620 -5.17 -8.57 -31.10
C SER A 620 -5.78 -9.86 -31.62
N VAL A 621 -6.44 -10.67 -30.79
CA VAL A 621 -7.12 -11.89 -31.28
C VAL A 621 -8.26 -11.53 -32.25
N ARG A 622 -9.06 -10.51 -31.94
CA ARG A 622 -10.10 -9.98 -32.83
C ARG A 622 -9.51 -9.59 -34.20
N ASP A 623 -8.41 -8.85 -34.22
CA ASP A 623 -7.80 -8.33 -35.45
C ASP A 623 -6.94 -9.37 -36.20
N LEU A 624 -6.59 -10.49 -35.54
CA LEU A 624 -5.90 -11.63 -36.15
C LEU A 624 -6.87 -12.64 -36.79
N VAL A 625 -7.92 -13.04 -36.06
CA VAL A 625 -8.78 -14.18 -36.42
C VAL A 625 -10.29 -13.91 -36.28
N GLY A 626 -10.72 -12.68 -35.98
CA GLY A 626 -12.14 -12.30 -35.92
C GLY A 626 -12.91 -12.79 -34.70
N TYR A 627 -12.24 -13.24 -33.63
CA TYR A 627 -12.90 -13.67 -32.39
C TYR A 627 -13.43 -12.46 -31.61
N THR A 628 -14.70 -12.47 -31.21
CA THR A 628 -15.37 -11.31 -30.57
C THR A 628 -15.98 -11.59 -29.19
N SER A 629 -16.04 -12.85 -28.75
CA SER A 629 -16.54 -13.22 -27.42
C SER A 629 -15.64 -12.65 -26.32
N ASP A 630 -16.18 -12.38 -25.13
CA ASP A 630 -15.37 -11.79 -24.06
C ASP A 630 -14.25 -12.72 -23.57
N LEU A 631 -13.03 -12.16 -23.54
CA LEU A 631 -11.85 -12.76 -22.92
C LEU A 631 -11.38 -11.95 -21.70
N ILE A 632 -11.86 -10.72 -21.49
CA ILE A 632 -11.39 -9.83 -20.42
C ILE A 632 -11.81 -10.36 -19.05
N SER A 633 -13.03 -10.90 -18.90
CA SER A 633 -13.44 -11.59 -17.66
C SER A 633 -12.72 -12.93 -17.43
N LEU A 634 -12.09 -13.50 -18.47
CA LEU A 634 -11.44 -14.82 -18.45
C LEU A 634 -9.92 -14.76 -18.30
N LEU A 635 -9.34 -13.56 -18.27
CA LEU A 635 -7.91 -13.33 -18.13
C LEU A 635 -7.56 -12.84 -16.71
N PRO A 636 -6.33 -13.11 -16.23
CA PRO A 636 -5.80 -12.57 -14.97
C PRO A 636 -5.63 -11.04 -15.04
N ASP A 637 -5.51 -10.39 -13.89
CA ASP A 637 -5.45 -8.92 -13.84
C ASP A 637 -4.10 -8.32 -14.24
N ASP A 638 -4.18 -7.13 -14.83
CA ASP A 638 -3.07 -6.32 -15.34
C ASP A 638 -2.37 -5.54 -14.21
N PHE A 639 -1.08 -5.25 -14.39
CA PHE A 639 -0.35 -4.29 -13.55
C PHE A 639 -0.72 -2.86 -13.96
N ILE A 640 -0.87 -1.95 -12.98
CA ILE A 640 -1.19 -0.54 -13.22
C ILE A 640 0.02 0.34 -12.94
N ALA A 641 0.58 0.95 -13.97
CA ALA A 641 1.63 1.97 -13.87
C ALA A 641 0.98 3.36 -13.85
N GLY A 642 0.94 3.99 -12.67
CA GLY A 642 0.34 5.32 -12.49
C GLY A 642 -1.17 5.33 -12.75
N SER A 643 -1.58 5.75 -13.94
CA SER A 643 -2.99 5.75 -14.37
C SER A 643 -3.30 4.72 -15.46
N PHE A 644 -2.33 3.92 -15.93
CA PHE A 644 -2.48 3.08 -17.12
C PHE A 644 -2.14 1.60 -16.84
N ALA A 645 -2.92 0.68 -17.41
CA ALA A 645 -2.58 -0.74 -17.41
C ALA A 645 -1.35 -0.97 -18.30
N ASN A 646 -0.28 -1.56 -17.74
CA ASN A 646 0.99 -1.71 -18.44
C ASN A 646 1.82 -2.86 -17.83
N ASN A 647 1.84 -4.02 -18.50
CA ASN A 647 2.47 -5.23 -17.98
C ASN A 647 3.97 -5.32 -18.36
N ASN A 648 4.76 -4.26 -18.08
CA ASN A 648 6.19 -4.18 -18.42
C ASN A 648 7.15 -4.90 -17.45
N THR A 649 6.66 -5.28 -16.26
CA THR A 649 7.38 -6.08 -15.24
C THR A 649 6.65 -7.39 -14.89
N LEU A 650 5.43 -7.59 -15.40
CA LEU A 650 4.54 -8.66 -14.99
C LEU A 650 4.87 -9.98 -15.70
N GLN A 651 5.31 -10.96 -14.92
CA GLN A 651 5.67 -12.30 -15.42
C GLN A 651 4.45 -13.22 -15.50
N VAL A 652 4.50 -14.19 -16.41
CA VAL A 652 3.47 -15.23 -16.55
C VAL A 652 3.80 -16.41 -15.62
N ASP A 653 3.15 -16.42 -14.46
CA ASP A 653 3.15 -17.57 -13.55
C ASP A 653 2.29 -18.74 -14.09
N LYS A 654 2.29 -19.87 -13.37
CA LYS A 654 1.55 -21.09 -13.75
C LYS A 654 0.04 -20.84 -13.90
N THR A 655 -0.57 -20.08 -13.01
CA THR A 655 -2.00 -19.77 -13.01
C THR A 655 -2.34 -18.88 -14.20
N ARG A 656 -1.53 -17.83 -14.43
CA ARG A 656 -1.65 -16.96 -15.62
C ARG A 656 -1.51 -17.75 -16.91
N TYR A 657 -0.52 -18.64 -17.01
CA TYR A 657 -0.31 -19.48 -18.18
C TYR A 657 -1.51 -20.41 -18.44
N THR A 658 -2.08 -21.03 -17.40
CA THR A 658 -3.29 -21.85 -17.54
C THR A 658 -4.47 -21.04 -18.11
N SER A 659 -4.69 -19.80 -17.64
CA SER A 659 -5.71 -18.91 -18.22
C SER A 659 -5.44 -18.57 -19.69
N TYR A 660 -4.20 -18.23 -20.08
CA TYR A 660 -3.88 -17.96 -21.48
C TYR A 660 -4.07 -19.19 -22.37
N LEU A 661 -3.63 -20.37 -21.93
CA LEU A 661 -3.79 -21.62 -22.67
C LEU A 661 -5.26 -22.00 -22.86
N SER A 662 -6.08 -21.95 -21.81
CA SER A 662 -7.51 -22.26 -21.91
C SER A 662 -8.28 -21.27 -22.80
N ASN A 663 -7.83 -20.01 -22.92
CA ASN A 663 -8.41 -19.06 -23.87
C ASN A 663 -7.92 -19.31 -25.30
N ALA A 664 -6.64 -19.64 -25.50
CA ALA A 664 -6.08 -20.06 -26.79
C ALA A 664 -6.81 -21.29 -27.36
N GLU A 665 -7.14 -22.28 -26.52
CA GLU A 665 -7.92 -23.47 -26.89
C GLU A 665 -9.36 -23.13 -27.33
N ARG A 666 -10.01 -22.16 -26.66
CA ARG A 666 -11.34 -21.67 -27.03
C ARG A 666 -11.32 -20.98 -28.39
N ILE A 667 -10.35 -20.06 -28.60
CA ILE A 667 -10.16 -19.35 -29.85
C ILE A 667 -9.87 -20.32 -31.00
N ALA A 668 -8.95 -21.27 -30.80
CA ALA A 668 -8.62 -22.25 -31.83
C ALA A 668 -9.78 -23.22 -32.13
N THR A 669 -10.63 -23.53 -31.14
CA THR A 669 -11.85 -24.32 -31.35
C THR A 669 -12.88 -23.56 -32.19
N ASP A 670 -13.09 -22.28 -31.92
CA ASP A 670 -13.97 -21.42 -32.72
C ASP A 670 -13.43 -21.26 -34.15
N VAL A 671 -12.16 -20.89 -34.32
CA VAL A 671 -11.52 -20.70 -35.63
C VAL A 671 -11.52 -21.98 -36.48
N ALA A 672 -11.40 -23.16 -35.86
CA ALA A 672 -11.44 -24.44 -36.59
C ALA A 672 -12.73 -24.62 -37.41
N SER A 673 -13.87 -24.14 -36.91
CA SER A 673 -15.16 -24.19 -37.63
C SER A 673 -15.22 -23.29 -38.88
N ARG A 674 -14.28 -22.35 -39.03
CA ARG A 674 -14.36 -21.21 -39.95
C ARG A 674 -13.02 -20.79 -40.55
N TRP A 675 -12.12 -21.75 -40.80
CA TRP A 675 -10.82 -21.51 -41.47
C TRP A 675 -10.95 -20.72 -42.78
N SER A 676 -12.04 -20.91 -43.53
CA SER A 676 -12.34 -20.17 -44.77
C SER A 676 -12.45 -18.65 -44.54
N SER A 677 -12.98 -18.22 -43.40
CA SER A 677 -13.09 -16.80 -43.02
C SER A 677 -11.80 -16.18 -42.49
N VAL A 678 -10.77 -16.99 -42.19
CA VAL A 678 -9.52 -16.54 -41.56
C VAL A 678 -8.30 -16.67 -42.50
N LEU A 679 -8.26 -17.72 -43.34
CA LEU A 679 -7.13 -18.04 -44.24
C LEU A 679 -7.54 -18.19 -45.72
N SER A 680 -8.84 -18.08 -46.03
CA SER A 680 -9.39 -18.38 -47.36
C SER A 680 -9.00 -19.77 -47.87
N CYS A 681 -9.17 -20.78 -47.00
CA CYS A 681 -8.99 -22.21 -47.30
C CYS A 681 -9.71 -23.10 -46.28
N SER A 682 -9.90 -24.39 -46.61
CA SER A 682 -10.40 -25.44 -45.71
C SER A 682 -9.24 -26.27 -45.14
N ALA A 683 -9.45 -26.94 -44.00
CA ALA A 683 -8.42 -27.75 -43.33
C ALA A 683 -7.80 -28.79 -44.29
N SER A 684 -6.51 -28.59 -44.60
CA SER A 684 -5.77 -29.31 -45.64
C SER A 684 -4.29 -28.94 -45.56
N SER A 685 -3.38 -29.73 -46.11
CA SER A 685 -1.94 -29.49 -45.96
C SER A 685 -1.46 -28.15 -46.55
N SER A 686 -2.16 -27.62 -47.56
CA SER A 686 -1.91 -26.27 -48.11
C SER A 686 -2.50 -25.15 -47.23
N CYS A 687 -3.59 -25.40 -46.50
CA CYS A 687 -4.12 -24.47 -45.51
C CYS A 687 -3.28 -24.47 -44.22
N ALA A 688 -2.72 -25.63 -43.84
CA ALA A 688 -1.70 -25.74 -42.81
C ALA A 688 -0.42 -24.97 -43.18
N GLN A 689 -0.02 -24.97 -44.46
CA GLN A 689 1.05 -24.11 -44.95
C GLN A 689 0.70 -22.62 -44.77
N LYS A 690 -0.48 -22.17 -45.21
CA LYS A 690 -0.96 -20.79 -45.02
C LYS A 690 -1.03 -20.34 -43.56
N LEU A 691 -1.46 -21.22 -42.65
CA LEU A 691 -1.45 -20.93 -41.21
C LEU A 691 -0.05 -20.52 -40.73
N VAL A 692 0.99 -21.16 -41.26
CA VAL A 692 2.39 -20.91 -40.88
C VAL A 692 3.05 -19.79 -41.69
N SER A 693 2.72 -19.61 -42.97
CA SER A 693 3.30 -18.55 -43.82
C SER A 693 2.60 -17.20 -43.70
N ASP A 694 1.29 -17.18 -43.49
CA ASP A 694 0.47 -15.96 -43.64
C ASP A 694 0.01 -15.42 -42.29
N LEU A 695 -0.46 -16.31 -41.40
CA LEU A 695 -1.03 -15.91 -40.10
C LEU A 695 0.00 -15.95 -38.96
N ALA A 696 0.85 -16.98 -38.86
CA ALA A 696 1.84 -17.06 -37.79
C ALA A 696 2.77 -15.82 -37.69
N PRO A 697 3.26 -15.21 -38.80
CA PRO A 697 4.05 -13.97 -38.73
C PRO A 697 3.26 -12.76 -38.23
N ARG A 698 1.93 -12.73 -38.42
CA ARG A 698 1.05 -11.71 -37.84
C ARG A 698 0.81 -11.93 -36.34
N ILE A 699 0.73 -13.19 -35.90
CA ILE A 699 0.60 -13.55 -34.49
C ILE A 699 1.89 -13.17 -33.74
N PHE A 700 3.06 -13.57 -34.26
CA PHE A 700 4.36 -13.28 -33.63
C PHE A 700 4.90 -11.87 -33.91
N ARG A 701 4.25 -11.14 -34.84
CA ARG A 701 4.56 -9.75 -35.21
C ARG A 701 5.99 -9.57 -35.77
N ARG A 702 6.54 -10.66 -36.31
CA ARG A 702 7.81 -10.76 -37.05
C ARG A 702 7.76 -12.02 -37.94
N PRO A 703 8.64 -12.17 -38.94
CA PRO A 703 8.87 -13.45 -39.60
C PRO A 703 9.22 -14.56 -38.60
N LEU A 704 8.75 -15.78 -38.87
CA LEU A 704 9.19 -16.97 -38.16
C LEU A 704 10.61 -17.35 -38.62
N THR A 705 11.44 -17.84 -37.70
CA THR A 705 12.68 -18.52 -38.07
C THR A 705 12.38 -19.84 -38.78
N SER A 706 13.32 -20.36 -39.57
CA SER A 706 13.14 -21.64 -40.28
C SER A 706 12.83 -22.81 -39.33
N ALA A 707 13.36 -22.78 -38.11
CA ALA A 707 13.08 -23.75 -37.06
C ALA A 707 11.65 -23.65 -36.53
N GLU A 708 11.17 -22.43 -36.23
CA GLU A 708 9.78 -22.20 -35.83
C GLU A 708 8.80 -22.61 -36.94
N ALA A 709 9.04 -22.19 -38.18
CA ALA A 709 8.19 -22.51 -39.32
C ALA A 709 8.09 -24.03 -39.52
N THR A 710 9.22 -24.74 -39.47
CA THR A 710 9.25 -26.22 -39.57
C THR A 710 8.49 -26.88 -38.42
N ALA A 711 8.70 -26.41 -37.18
CA ALA A 711 8.03 -26.97 -36.01
C ALA A 711 6.50 -26.77 -36.07
N TYR A 712 6.02 -25.54 -36.29
CA TYR A 712 4.58 -25.27 -36.38
C TYR A 712 3.92 -25.96 -37.57
N LEU A 713 4.61 -26.08 -38.71
CA LEU A 713 4.09 -26.82 -39.87
C LEU A 713 3.95 -28.32 -39.57
N SER A 714 4.94 -28.93 -38.90
CA SER A 714 4.87 -30.35 -38.52
C SER A 714 3.74 -30.67 -37.55
N VAL A 715 3.32 -29.70 -36.73
CA VAL A 715 2.12 -29.82 -35.88
C VAL A 715 0.84 -29.56 -36.70
N ALA A 716 0.85 -28.54 -37.56
CA ALA A 716 -0.29 -28.15 -38.37
C ALA A 716 -0.72 -29.22 -39.39
N GLN A 717 0.22 -30.04 -39.87
CA GLN A 717 -0.03 -31.13 -40.82
C GLN A 717 -0.63 -32.40 -40.18
N GLY A 718 -0.90 -32.42 -38.88
CA GLY A 718 -1.37 -33.61 -38.17
C GLY A 718 -0.24 -34.60 -37.89
N THR A 719 -0.55 -35.86 -37.56
CA THR A 719 0.46 -36.88 -37.28
C THR A 719 0.02 -38.28 -37.72
N ASN A 720 0.98 -39.06 -38.23
CA ASN A 720 0.78 -40.39 -38.83
C ASN A 720 0.18 -41.44 -37.87
N ASP A 721 0.17 -41.17 -36.56
CA ASP A 721 -0.42 -41.99 -35.50
C ASP A 721 -1.92 -41.69 -35.24
N GLY A 722 -2.55 -40.84 -36.05
CA GLY A 722 -4.01 -40.70 -36.11
C GLY A 722 -4.58 -39.29 -35.88
N ARG A 723 -3.75 -38.23 -35.87
CA ARG A 723 -4.24 -36.84 -35.78
C ARG A 723 -4.48 -36.27 -37.17
N SER A 724 -5.68 -35.76 -37.42
CA SER A 724 -6.02 -35.11 -38.70
C SER A 724 -5.26 -33.79 -38.90
N VAL A 725 -5.25 -33.29 -40.14
CA VAL A 725 -4.74 -31.94 -40.44
C VAL A 725 -5.59 -30.87 -39.75
N GLU A 726 -6.89 -31.09 -39.55
CA GLU A 726 -7.78 -30.14 -38.85
C GLU A 726 -7.42 -30.02 -37.36
N ASP A 727 -7.25 -31.16 -36.68
CA ASP A 727 -6.74 -31.22 -35.30
C ASP A 727 -5.33 -30.63 -35.19
N GLY A 728 -4.48 -30.90 -36.19
CA GLY A 728 -3.13 -30.35 -36.30
C GLY A 728 -3.13 -28.83 -36.36
N MET A 729 -3.85 -28.25 -37.32
CA MET A 729 -4.00 -26.79 -37.48
C MET A 729 -4.59 -26.14 -36.22
N LYS A 730 -5.58 -26.78 -35.59
CA LYS A 730 -6.16 -26.31 -34.32
C LYS A 730 -5.12 -26.27 -33.20
N ILE A 731 -4.35 -27.34 -33.00
CA ILE A 731 -3.30 -27.40 -31.98
C ILE A 731 -2.15 -26.43 -32.28
N ALA A 732 -1.79 -26.26 -33.55
CA ALA A 732 -0.79 -25.28 -33.97
C ALA A 732 -1.23 -23.85 -33.62
N LEU A 733 -2.49 -23.48 -33.88
CA LEU A 733 -3.03 -22.18 -33.51
C LEU A 733 -3.12 -21.98 -31.97
N THR A 734 -3.53 -23.00 -31.22
CA THR A 734 -3.46 -22.97 -29.74
C THR A 734 -2.03 -22.68 -29.27
N ALA A 735 -1.04 -23.39 -29.81
CA ALA A 735 0.36 -23.23 -29.44
C ALA A 735 0.91 -21.84 -29.82
N MET A 736 0.50 -21.28 -30.97
CA MET A 736 0.84 -19.90 -31.35
C MET A 736 0.22 -18.87 -30.39
N LEU A 737 -1.05 -19.03 -30.01
CA LEU A 737 -1.78 -18.10 -29.13
C LEU A 737 -1.49 -18.28 -27.62
N SER A 738 -0.73 -19.30 -27.24
CA SER A 738 -0.14 -19.46 -25.90
C SER A 738 1.39 -19.27 -25.90
N SER A 739 2.01 -19.00 -27.05
CA SER A 739 3.46 -18.78 -27.17
C SER A 739 3.89 -17.45 -26.55
N PRO A 740 5.05 -17.35 -25.87
CA PRO A 740 5.63 -16.08 -25.47
C PRO A 740 5.78 -15.07 -26.62
N GLN A 741 5.96 -15.55 -27.86
CA GLN A 741 6.04 -14.70 -29.07
C GLN A 741 4.73 -13.98 -29.39
N PHE A 742 3.58 -14.52 -28.96
CA PHE A 742 2.29 -13.83 -29.01
C PHE A 742 2.03 -13.03 -27.73
N LEU A 743 2.24 -13.65 -26.56
CA LEU A 743 1.90 -13.08 -25.26
C LEU A 743 2.72 -11.84 -24.92
N TYR A 744 3.96 -11.70 -25.40
CA TYR A 744 4.81 -10.56 -25.12
C TYR A 744 5.06 -9.69 -26.37
N ARG A 745 5.04 -8.37 -26.18
CA ARG A 745 5.63 -7.36 -27.05
C ARG A 745 7.15 -7.36 -26.80
N SER A 746 7.93 -7.67 -27.83
CA SER A 746 9.38 -7.48 -27.78
C SER A 746 9.69 -6.00 -28.00
N GLU A 747 10.37 -5.41 -27.02
CA GLU A 747 10.93 -4.06 -27.08
C GLU A 747 12.39 -4.16 -26.59
N ILE A 748 13.14 -5.12 -27.14
CA ILE A 748 14.45 -5.59 -26.69
C ILE A 748 15.59 -5.02 -27.54
N GLY A 749 15.40 -4.90 -28.85
CA GLY A 749 16.36 -4.30 -29.78
C GLY A 749 17.60 -5.14 -30.08
N ASP A 750 18.09 -4.96 -31.30
CA ASP A 750 19.35 -5.49 -31.81
C ASP A 750 20.53 -4.60 -31.37
N SER A 751 21.73 -5.17 -31.19
CA SER A 751 22.89 -4.41 -30.70
C SER A 751 23.27 -3.29 -31.67
N SER A 752 23.41 -2.06 -31.16
CA SER A 752 23.93 -0.93 -31.93
C SER A 752 25.46 -0.92 -31.96
N SER A 753 26.04 0.08 -32.63
CA SER A 753 27.47 0.39 -32.58
C SER A 753 27.95 0.95 -31.23
N THR A 754 27.04 1.39 -30.36
CA THR A 754 27.37 1.91 -29.03
C THR A 754 27.18 0.80 -27.99
N SER A 755 28.21 0.54 -27.18
CA SER A 755 28.18 -0.53 -26.18
C SER A 755 27.01 -0.36 -25.19
N GLY A 756 26.28 -1.46 -24.95
CA GLY A 756 25.09 -1.49 -24.08
C GLY A 756 23.84 -0.78 -24.64
N VAL A 757 23.90 -0.21 -25.86
CA VAL A 757 22.75 0.39 -26.55
C VAL A 757 22.23 -0.55 -27.62
N TYR A 758 20.92 -0.72 -27.64
CA TYR A 758 20.20 -1.57 -28.58
C TYR A 758 19.19 -0.73 -29.35
N LYS A 759 19.00 -0.98 -30.65
CA LYS A 759 18.00 -0.28 -31.47
C LYS A 759 16.82 -1.22 -31.72
N LEU A 760 15.58 -0.73 -31.54
CA LEU A 760 14.41 -1.49 -31.98
C LEU A 760 14.45 -1.64 -33.51
N ASN A 761 14.37 -2.87 -34.00
CA ASN A 761 14.24 -3.11 -35.44
C ASN A 761 12.82 -2.78 -35.95
N GLY A 762 12.64 -2.75 -37.27
CA GLY A 762 11.37 -2.39 -37.88
C GLY A 762 10.14 -3.17 -37.37
N TYR A 763 10.29 -4.45 -36.98
CA TYR A 763 9.17 -5.27 -36.49
C TYR A 763 8.81 -4.96 -35.02
N GLU A 764 9.81 -4.69 -34.18
CA GLU A 764 9.59 -4.19 -32.81
C GLU A 764 9.01 -2.77 -32.84
N MET A 765 9.50 -1.90 -33.73
CA MET A 765 8.96 -0.55 -33.93
C MET A 765 7.50 -0.59 -34.45
N ALA A 766 7.20 -1.42 -35.45
CA ALA A 766 5.83 -1.66 -35.91
C ALA A 766 4.93 -2.13 -34.77
N THR A 767 5.40 -3.08 -33.96
CA THR A 767 4.72 -3.57 -32.75
C THR A 767 4.44 -2.44 -31.76
N TYR A 768 5.46 -1.65 -31.40
CA TYR A 768 5.33 -0.51 -30.48
C TYR A 768 4.29 0.50 -30.98
N MET A 769 4.36 0.90 -32.25
CA MET A 769 3.44 1.87 -32.86
C MET A 769 2.00 1.34 -32.92
N ALA A 770 1.81 0.09 -33.32
CA ALA A 770 0.48 -0.52 -33.43
C ALA A 770 -0.21 -0.61 -32.07
N TYR A 771 0.48 -1.08 -31.02
CA TYR A 771 -0.12 -1.12 -29.68
C TYR A 771 -0.29 0.28 -29.06
N THR A 772 0.63 1.21 -29.30
CA THR A 772 0.53 2.59 -28.77
C THR A 772 -0.62 3.40 -29.39
N PHE A 773 -0.94 3.19 -30.68
CA PHE A 773 -2.00 3.96 -31.36
C PHE A 773 -3.30 3.18 -31.65
N THR A 774 -3.30 1.85 -31.65
CA THR A 774 -4.51 1.04 -31.91
C THR A 774 -4.84 0.04 -30.80
N GLY A 775 -3.92 -0.18 -29.85
CA GLY A 775 -4.10 -1.13 -28.75
C GLY A 775 -4.21 -2.58 -29.22
N SER A 776 -3.60 -2.90 -30.37
CA SER A 776 -3.74 -4.15 -31.11
C SER A 776 -2.47 -4.45 -31.94
N THR A 777 -2.45 -5.61 -32.60
CA THR A 777 -1.34 -6.09 -33.45
C THR A 777 -1.13 -5.21 -34.71
N PRO A 778 0.10 -5.12 -35.26
CA PRO A 778 0.37 -4.49 -36.55
C PRO A 778 -0.52 -4.99 -37.71
N SER A 779 -0.90 -4.07 -38.60
CA SER A 779 -1.50 -4.41 -39.88
C SER A 779 -0.47 -5.06 -40.81
N ALA A 780 -0.94 -5.81 -41.81
CA ALA A 780 -0.08 -6.37 -42.86
C ALA A 780 0.69 -5.26 -43.63
N SER A 781 0.10 -4.08 -43.79
CA SER A 781 0.77 -2.92 -44.38
C SER A 781 1.92 -2.40 -43.52
N LEU A 782 1.73 -2.23 -42.20
CA LEU A 782 2.79 -1.78 -41.30
C LEU A 782 3.91 -2.83 -41.18
N MET A 783 3.56 -4.11 -41.18
CA MET A 783 4.52 -5.23 -41.27
C MET A 783 5.33 -5.20 -42.58
N SER A 784 4.73 -4.79 -43.70
CA SER A 784 5.45 -4.64 -44.97
C SER A 784 6.41 -3.46 -44.97
N VAL A 785 6.07 -2.35 -44.30
CA VAL A 785 6.97 -1.18 -44.15
C VAL A 785 8.12 -1.50 -43.19
N ALA A 786 7.87 -2.30 -42.14
CA ALA A 786 8.91 -2.88 -41.31
C ALA A 786 9.87 -3.77 -42.12
N ALA A 787 9.33 -4.66 -42.96
CA ALA A 787 10.11 -5.57 -43.81
C ALA A 787 11.01 -4.84 -44.82
N SER A 788 10.62 -3.64 -45.27
CA SER A 788 11.38 -2.83 -46.23
C SER A 788 12.31 -1.79 -45.58
N GLY A 789 12.58 -1.88 -44.26
CA GLY A 789 13.39 -0.90 -43.52
C GLY A 789 12.77 0.50 -43.38
N GLY A 790 11.50 0.67 -43.76
CA GLY A 790 10.83 1.97 -43.74
C GLY A 790 10.59 2.55 -42.34
N LEU A 791 10.79 1.74 -41.29
CA LEU A 791 10.74 2.16 -39.88
C LEU A 791 12.12 2.35 -39.24
N ASP A 792 13.21 2.22 -40.00
CA ASP A 792 14.57 2.39 -39.46
C ASP A 792 14.98 3.85 -39.24
N THR A 793 14.16 4.82 -39.66
CA THR A 793 14.43 6.25 -39.51
C THR A 793 13.27 6.98 -38.84
N ALA A 794 13.59 7.99 -38.03
CA ALA A 794 12.61 8.86 -37.39
C ALA A 794 11.65 9.55 -38.38
N SER A 795 12.05 9.74 -39.64
CA SER A 795 11.17 10.30 -40.68
C SER A 795 10.08 9.30 -41.11
N GLY A 796 10.47 8.07 -41.46
CA GLY A 796 9.54 7.00 -41.82
C GLY A 796 8.62 6.59 -40.66
N ILE A 797 9.13 6.62 -39.43
CA ILE A 797 8.35 6.43 -38.21
C ILE A 797 7.24 7.50 -38.09
N ARG A 798 7.56 8.80 -38.19
CA ARG A 798 6.54 9.88 -38.13
C ARG A 798 5.50 9.73 -39.25
N GLN A 799 5.92 9.35 -40.46
CA GLN A 799 5.00 9.09 -41.58
C GLN A 799 4.00 7.96 -41.28
N GLN A 800 4.46 6.82 -40.75
CA GLN A 800 3.58 5.72 -40.39
C GLN A 800 2.75 6.00 -39.13
N ALA A 801 3.24 6.84 -38.20
CA ALA A 801 2.46 7.33 -37.07
C ALA A 801 1.24 8.14 -37.57
N SER A 802 1.44 9.10 -38.48
CA SER A 802 0.35 9.90 -39.06
C SER A 802 -0.72 9.04 -39.77
N SER A 803 -0.28 7.96 -40.43
CA SER A 803 -1.17 6.94 -41.00
C SER A 803 -2.02 6.25 -39.93
N LEU A 804 -1.40 5.70 -38.89
CA LEU A 804 -2.09 5.02 -37.78
C LEU A 804 -3.05 5.95 -37.02
N LEU A 805 -2.66 7.20 -36.77
CA LEU A 805 -3.47 8.22 -36.10
C LEU A 805 -4.77 8.56 -36.84
N SER A 806 -4.89 8.19 -38.11
CA SER A 806 -6.09 8.38 -38.90
C SER A 806 -7.11 7.24 -38.72
N SER A 807 -6.79 6.19 -37.95
CA SER A 807 -7.63 5.01 -37.77
C SER A 807 -8.79 5.21 -36.78
N ALA A 808 -9.86 4.41 -36.96
CA ALA A 808 -10.98 4.37 -36.00
C ALA A 808 -10.56 3.81 -34.63
N ASN A 809 -9.66 2.82 -34.59
CA ASN A 809 -9.14 2.25 -33.35
C ASN A 809 -8.41 3.31 -32.51
N THR A 810 -7.71 4.27 -33.12
CA THR A 810 -7.03 5.36 -32.39
C THR A 810 -8.02 6.29 -31.69
N LYS A 811 -9.17 6.58 -32.31
CA LYS A 811 -10.23 7.38 -31.65
C LYS A 811 -10.75 6.69 -30.38
N VAL A 812 -10.95 5.38 -30.44
CA VAL A 812 -11.34 4.56 -29.28
C VAL A 812 -10.22 4.54 -28.23
N LEU A 813 -8.97 4.36 -28.64
CA LEU A 813 -7.82 4.25 -27.72
C LEU A 813 -7.50 5.58 -27.00
N LEU A 814 -7.67 6.72 -27.69
CA LEU A 814 -7.58 8.05 -27.04
C LEU A 814 -8.74 8.27 -26.06
N GLY A 815 -9.92 7.71 -26.33
CA GLY A 815 -11.02 7.63 -25.38
C GLY A 815 -10.68 6.79 -24.14
N ASP A 816 -10.11 5.60 -24.33
CA ASP A 816 -9.56 4.71 -23.28
C ASP A 816 -8.50 5.43 -22.43
N PHE A 817 -7.60 6.19 -23.07
CA PHE A 817 -6.51 6.95 -22.45
C PHE A 817 -7.04 8.07 -21.57
N VAL A 818 -7.87 8.98 -22.11
CA VAL A 818 -8.34 10.15 -21.36
C VAL A 818 -9.24 9.74 -20.19
N ASN A 819 -10.05 8.69 -20.37
CA ASN A 819 -10.90 8.19 -19.30
C ASN A 819 -10.07 7.59 -18.14
N ARG A 820 -9.05 6.78 -18.42
CA ARG A 820 -8.14 6.26 -17.38
C ARG A 820 -7.29 7.36 -16.74
N TRP A 821 -6.77 8.29 -17.55
CA TRP A 821 -6.00 9.45 -17.06
C TRP A 821 -6.81 10.26 -16.06
N LEU A 822 -8.04 10.64 -16.38
CA LEU A 822 -8.92 11.43 -15.50
C LEU A 822 -9.72 10.58 -14.50
N GLY A 823 -9.47 9.27 -14.42
CA GLY A 823 -10.14 8.36 -13.49
C GLY A 823 -11.64 8.20 -13.73
N THR A 824 -12.14 8.51 -14.94
CA THR A 824 -13.57 8.45 -15.31
C THR A 824 -13.98 7.12 -15.93
N GLU A 825 -13.06 6.17 -16.11
CA GLU A 825 -13.35 4.83 -16.64
C GLU A 825 -14.39 4.08 -15.79
N SER A 826 -14.43 4.31 -14.47
CA SER A 826 -15.37 3.73 -13.52
C SER A 826 -16.54 4.66 -13.16
N LEU A 827 -16.92 5.62 -14.03
CA LEU A 827 -17.98 6.57 -13.70
C LEU A 827 -19.36 5.90 -13.50
N GLN A 828 -19.66 4.82 -14.23
CA GLN A 828 -20.99 4.19 -14.19
C GLN A 828 -21.33 3.48 -12.87
N ILE A 829 -20.35 3.29 -11.95
CA ILE A 829 -20.60 2.74 -10.60
C ILE A 829 -20.89 3.81 -9.54
N LYS A 830 -20.97 5.09 -9.92
CA LYS A 830 -21.46 6.15 -9.03
C LYS A 830 -22.98 6.27 -9.12
N GLU A 831 -23.58 6.80 -8.05
CA GLU A 831 -24.97 7.25 -8.04
C GLU A 831 -25.05 8.78 -7.97
N LYS A 832 -26.22 9.32 -8.32
CA LYS A 832 -26.52 10.75 -8.33
C LYS A 832 -27.96 10.99 -7.90
N THR A 833 -28.16 11.82 -6.89
CA THR A 833 -29.49 12.15 -6.37
C THR A 833 -30.32 12.83 -7.47
N ASN A 834 -31.58 12.42 -7.60
CA ASN A 834 -32.53 12.89 -8.61
C ASN A 834 -32.11 12.62 -10.08
N VAL A 835 -31.24 11.65 -10.35
CA VAL A 835 -30.86 11.23 -11.72
C VAL A 835 -31.05 9.73 -11.90
N SER A 836 -32.24 9.35 -12.38
CA SER A 836 -32.58 7.96 -12.72
C SER A 836 -31.66 7.39 -13.80
N ASN A 837 -31.18 6.16 -13.60
CA ASN A 837 -30.26 5.46 -14.51
C ASN A 837 -29.01 6.31 -14.88
N PHE A 838 -28.33 6.84 -13.86
CA PHE A 838 -27.05 7.53 -14.05
C PHE A 838 -25.99 6.65 -14.74
N ALA A 839 -26.05 5.32 -14.64
CA ALA A 839 -25.11 4.41 -15.31
C ALA A 839 -25.11 4.56 -16.85
N THR A 840 -26.28 4.70 -17.49
CA THR A 840 -26.34 4.99 -18.94
C THR A 840 -25.82 6.38 -19.26
N LEU A 841 -26.21 7.39 -18.49
CA LEU A 841 -25.74 8.77 -18.69
C LEU A 841 -24.21 8.89 -18.52
N ALA A 842 -23.64 8.20 -17.55
CA ALA A 842 -22.20 8.09 -17.34
C ALA A 842 -21.50 7.41 -18.53
N GLY A 843 -22.16 6.45 -19.19
CA GLY A 843 -21.68 5.89 -20.46
C GLY A 843 -21.57 6.96 -21.55
N ASP A 844 -22.63 7.76 -21.74
CA ASP A 844 -22.64 8.86 -22.70
C ASP A 844 -21.57 9.91 -22.39
N MET A 845 -21.44 10.32 -21.12
CA MET A 845 -20.44 11.30 -20.68
C MET A 845 -19.00 10.86 -20.94
N LYS A 846 -18.70 9.56 -20.80
CA LYS A 846 -17.37 9.02 -21.13
C LYS A 846 -17.09 9.03 -22.63
N LEU A 847 -18.13 8.89 -23.46
CA LEU A 847 -18.06 9.05 -24.91
C LEU A 847 -17.92 10.53 -25.32
N GLU A 848 -18.61 11.48 -24.67
CA GLU A 848 -18.35 12.93 -24.82
C GLU A 848 -16.87 13.23 -24.58
N LEU A 849 -16.35 12.86 -23.41
CA LEU A 849 -14.95 13.10 -23.04
C LEU A 849 -13.97 12.47 -24.05
N GLY A 850 -14.23 11.22 -24.46
CA GLY A 850 -13.41 10.53 -25.46
C GLY A 850 -13.43 11.19 -26.84
N LYS A 851 -14.61 11.61 -27.33
CA LYS A 851 -14.77 12.27 -28.64
C LYS A 851 -14.19 13.70 -28.62
N ASN A 852 -14.40 14.46 -27.54
CA ASN A 852 -13.76 15.77 -27.32
C ASN A 852 -12.23 15.66 -27.40
N PHE A 853 -11.64 14.72 -26.64
CA PHE A 853 -10.20 14.54 -26.61
C PHE A 853 -9.65 14.00 -27.94
N ALA A 854 -10.28 13.00 -28.55
CA ALA A 854 -9.86 12.46 -29.84
C ALA A 854 -9.90 13.51 -30.96
N GLN A 855 -10.91 14.40 -30.97
CA GLN A 855 -10.96 15.52 -31.93
C GLN A 855 -9.80 16.50 -31.71
N ALA A 856 -9.56 16.93 -30.47
CA ALA A 856 -8.49 17.86 -30.12
C ALA A 856 -7.07 17.29 -30.36
N MET A 857 -6.91 15.97 -30.24
CA MET A 857 -5.63 15.27 -30.43
C MET A 857 -5.33 14.86 -31.87
N LEU A 858 -6.35 14.59 -32.70
CA LEU A 858 -6.15 14.03 -34.06
C LEU A 858 -6.35 15.01 -35.20
N ASN A 859 -7.05 16.13 -34.97
CA ASN A 859 -7.27 17.15 -36.01
C ASN A 859 -6.02 18.01 -36.19
N SER A 860 -5.46 18.03 -37.40
CA SER A 860 -4.23 18.79 -37.73
C SER A 860 -4.35 20.30 -37.54
N ASN A 861 -5.57 20.84 -37.47
CA ASN A 861 -5.84 22.26 -37.20
C ASN A 861 -6.06 22.57 -35.71
N SER A 862 -6.05 21.55 -34.82
CA SER A 862 -6.21 21.77 -33.38
C SER A 862 -4.90 22.25 -32.73
N THR A 863 -5.04 23.28 -31.90
CA THR A 863 -3.98 23.77 -31.00
C THR A 863 -4.11 23.13 -29.62
N PHE A 864 -3.12 23.32 -28.74
CA PHE A 864 -3.22 22.92 -27.33
C PHE A 864 -4.52 23.41 -26.65
N ALA A 865 -5.00 24.60 -27.01
CA ALA A 865 -6.25 25.15 -26.47
C ALA A 865 -7.49 24.30 -26.77
N SER A 866 -7.46 23.48 -27.83
CA SER A 866 -8.55 22.56 -28.17
C SER A 866 -8.76 21.45 -27.13
N VAL A 867 -7.73 21.12 -26.34
CA VAL A 867 -7.81 20.08 -25.29
C VAL A 867 -8.61 20.56 -24.07
N TYR A 868 -8.47 21.83 -23.71
CA TYR A 868 -9.01 22.39 -22.46
C TYR A 868 -10.15 23.40 -22.66
N ASN A 869 -10.07 24.24 -23.68
CA ASN A 869 -10.99 25.36 -23.90
C ASN A 869 -11.54 25.50 -25.34
N PRO A 870 -11.99 24.41 -26.01
CA PRO A 870 -12.68 24.55 -27.30
C PRO A 870 -14.05 25.23 -27.12
N SER A 871 -14.59 25.77 -28.22
CA SER A 871 -15.96 26.30 -28.29
C SER A 871 -16.98 25.27 -28.82
N TYR A 872 -16.68 23.99 -28.65
CA TYR A 872 -17.53 22.85 -29.06
C TYR A 872 -17.48 21.71 -28.03
N THR A 873 -18.47 20.82 -28.07
CA THR A 873 -18.44 19.51 -27.39
C THR A 873 -19.21 18.49 -28.23
N PHE A 874 -18.99 17.18 -28.01
CA PHE A 874 -19.77 16.11 -28.64
C PHE A 874 -20.94 15.67 -27.76
N VAL A 875 -22.15 15.66 -28.31
CA VAL A 875 -23.39 15.21 -27.63
C VAL A 875 -24.21 14.26 -28.47
N ASN A 876 -24.83 13.27 -27.82
CA ASN A 876 -26.03 12.63 -28.32
C ASN A 876 -27.30 13.33 -27.80
N SER A 877 -28.48 12.86 -28.19
CA SER A 877 -29.75 13.47 -27.78
C SER A 877 -29.96 13.58 -26.26
N ARG A 878 -29.46 12.61 -25.48
CA ARG A 878 -29.55 12.64 -24.01
C ARG A 878 -28.65 13.70 -23.40
N LEU A 879 -27.39 13.78 -23.81
CA LEU A 879 -26.47 14.82 -23.34
C LEU A 879 -26.89 16.22 -23.80
N ALA A 880 -27.37 16.36 -25.03
CA ALA A 880 -27.89 17.62 -25.54
C ALA A 880 -29.07 18.12 -24.69
N SER A 881 -30.04 17.23 -24.39
CA SER A 881 -31.17 17.54 -23.49
C SER A 881 -30.72 17.82 -22.05
N LEU A 882 -29.67 17.17 -21.54
CA LEU A 882 -29.13 17.45 -20.20
C LEU A 882 -28.45 18.82 -20.15
N TYR A 883 -27.72 19.20 -21.20
CA TYR A 883 -26.88 20.39 -21.25
C TYR A 883 -27.58 21.64 -21.81
N GLY A 884 -28.81 21.52 -22.32
CA GLY A 884 -29.54 22.62 -22.96
C GLY A 884 -29.02 22.98 -24.35
N LEU A 885 -28.45 22.02 -25.08
CA LEU A 885 -27.83 22.24 -26.39
C LEU A 885 -28.73 21.74 -27.52
N THR A 886 -28.73 22.44 -28.65
CA THR A 886 -29.46 22.04 -29.87
C THR A 886 -28.90 20.75 -30.44
N TYR A 887 -29.76 19.75 -30.67
CA TYR A 887 -29.39 18.47 -31.29
C TYR A 887 -30.08 18.29 -32.64
N SER A 888 -29.35 17.72 -33.60
CA SER A 888 -29.88 17.16 -34.84
C SER A 888 -29.17 15.83 -35.09
N SER A 889 -29.89 14.82 -35.59
CA SER A 889 -29.28 13.55 -36.00
C SER A 889 -28.56 13.64 -37.35
N SER A 890 -28.67 14.78 -38.06
CA SER A 890 -27.97 15.01 -39.32
C SER A 890 -26.46 15.11 -39.09
N GLY A 891 -25.70 14.14 -39.58
CA GLY A 891 -24.25 14.05 -39.38
C GLY A 891 -23.84 13.39 -38.06
N ALA A 892 -24.76 12.72 -37.36
CA ALA A 892 -24.43 11.92 -36.18
C ALA A 892 -23.56 10.70 -36.54
N ASP A 893 -22.66 10.32 -35.64
CA ASP A 893 -21.88 9.08 -35.75
C ASP A 893 -22.66 7.83 -35.32
N SER A 894 -22.01 6.66 -35.35
CA SER A 894 -22.61 5.36 -34.99
C SER A 894 -23.16 5.29 -33.57
N ASP A 895 -22.69 6.16 -32.67
CA ASP A 895 -23.09 6.20 -31.27
C ASP A 895 -24.21 7.26 -31.04
N GLY A 896 -24.64 7.91 -32.13
CA GLY A 896 -25.62 9.00 -32.12
C GLY A 896 -25.05 10.36 -31.70
N PHE A 897 -23.72 10.56 -31.76
CA PHE A 897 -23.10 11.82 -31.34
C PHE A 897 -22.88 12.79 -32.51
N VAL A 898 -23.14 14.07 -32.27
CA VAL A 898 -22.76 15.21 -33.12
C VAL A 898 -21.86 16.18 -32.36
N SER A 899 -20.98 16.88 -33.08
CA SER A 899 -20.27 18.04 -32.51
C SER A 899 -21.18 19.27 -32.56
N VAL A 900 -21.31 19.97 -31.44
CA VAL A 900 -22.14 21.18 -31.32
C VAL A 900 -21.33 22.33 -30.72
N ASN A 901 -21.57 23.55 -31.21
CA ASN A 901 -20.95 24.75 -30.66
C ASN A 901 -21.52 25.07 -29.27
N THR A 902 -20.68 25.58 -28.38
CA THR A 902 -21.07 25.93 -27.00
C THR A 902 -20.13 26.97 -26.39
N SER A 903 -20.70 27.93 -25.66
CA SER A 903 -19.95 28.92 -24.88
C SER A 903 -19.50 28.41 -23.51
N ASP A 904 -20.21 27.42 -22.94
CA ASP A 904 -20.19 27.19 -21.48
C ASP A 904 -19.51 25.88 -21.06
N ARG A 905 -19.09 25.05 -22.01
CA ARG A 905 -18.38 23.78 -21.76
C ARG A 905 -17.32 23.48 -22.84
N GLY A 906 -16.94 22.22 -22.97
CA GLY A 906 -15.98 21.71 -23.96
C GLY A 906 -14.67 21.22 -23.34
N GLY A 907 -13.88 20.52 -24.16
CA GLY A 907 -12.58 19.98 -23.76
C GLY A 907 -12.68 18.87 -22.72
N ILE A 908 -11.59 18.64 -21.99
CA ILE A 908 -11.54 17.62 -20.95
C ILE A 908 -12.05 18.12 -19.58
N LEU A 909 -11.77 19.38 -19.24
CA LEU A 909 -12.10 20.00 -17.94
C LEU A 909 -13.61 20.13 -17.71
N LEU A 910 -14.37 20.51 -18.75
CA LEU A 910 -15.80 20.81 -18.66
C LEU A 910 -16.65 19.73 -19.33
N SER A 911 -16.10 18.51 -19.44
CA SER A 911 -16.85 17.31 -19.81
C SER A 911 -17.78 16.89 -18.66
N GLY A 912 -18.93 16.30 -18.98
CA GLY A 912 -19.81 15.72 -17.95
C GLY A 912 -19.11 14.63 -17.15
N ALA A 913 -18.19 13.88 -17.77
CA ALA A 913 -17.47 12.80 -17.12
C ALA A 913 -16.58 13.29 -15.97
N PHE A 914 -15.74 14.31 -16.22
CA PHE A 914 -14.87 14.87 -15.19
C PHE A 914 -15.67 15.51 -14.05
N LEU A 915 -16.62 16.39 -14.40
CA LEU A 915 -17.45 17.11 -13.43
C LEU A 915 -18.30 16.15 -12.56
N SER A 916 -18.80 15.05 -13.14
CA SER A 916 -19.55 14.03 -12.40
C SER A 916 -18.67 13.12 -11.55
N ARG A 917 -17.49 12.73 -12.05
CA ARG A 917 -16.56 11.85 -11.33
C ARG A 917 -16.05 12.48 -10.05
N TYR A 918 -15.76 13.77 -10.07
CA TYR A 918 -15.23 14.51 -8.92
C TYR A 918 -16.28 15.27 -8.10
N ALA A 919 -17.57 14.91 -8.25
CA ALA A 919 -18.68 15.32 -7.38
C ALA A 919 -19.16 14.15 -6.49
N THR A 920 -19.88 14.43 -5.41
CA THR A 920 -20.55 13.39 -4.58
C THR A 920 -21.86 12.91 -5.24
N THR A 921 -22.74 12.26 -4.49
CA THR A 921 -24.12 11.94 -4.90
C THR A 921 -24.99 13.20 -5.00
N THR A 922 -24.79 14.16 -4.08
CA THR A 922 -25.63 15.36 -3.89
C THR A 922 -24.95 16.69 -4.21
N ASP A 923 -23.65 16.83 -3.95
CA ASP A 923 -22.91 18.10 -4.04
C ASP A 923 -21.79 18.06 -5.10
N ALA A 924 -21.53 19.21 -5.73
CA ALA A 924 -20.56 19.40 -6.80
C ALA A 924 -19.10 19.12 -6.37
N ASN A 925 -18.81 19.30 -5.08
CA ASN A 925 -17.55 19.08 -4.38
C ASN A 925 -16.34 19.78 -5.02
N MET A 926 -16.27 21.10 -4.76
CA MET A 926 -15.13 21.95 -5.12
C MET A 926 -13.76 21.37 -4.71
N VAL A 927 -13.67 20.72 -3.55
CA VAL A 927 -12.42 20.14 -3.04
C VAL A 927 -11.92 19.01 -3.94
N THR A 928 -12.75 18.00 -4.22
CA THR A 928 -12.31 16.89 -5.08
C THR A 928 -12.15 17.31 -6.54
N ARG A 929 -12.85 18.34 -7.01
CA ARG A 929 -12.61 18.95 -8.34
C ARG A 929 -11.26 19.65 -8.40
N ALA A 930 -10.91 20.50 -7.42
CA ALA A 930 -9.63 21.21 -7.38
C ALA A 930 -8.43 20.26 -7.31
N VAL A 931 -8.50 19.27 -6.41
CA VAL A 931 -7.46 18.24 -6.26
C VAL A 931 -7.28 17.46 -7.57
N ALA A 932 -8.37 17.16 -8.28
CA ALA A 932 -8.30 16.50 -9.58
C ALA A 932 -7.66 17.39 -10.66
N VAL A 933 -8.00 18.68 -10.75
CA VAL A 933 -7.35 19.60 -11.70
C VAL A 933 -5.84 19.64 -11.46
N ARG A 934 -5.39 19.82 -10.21
CA ARG A 934 -3.95 19.86 -9.91
C ARG A 934 -3.26 18.52 -10.18
N ARG A 935 -3.69 17.43 -9.53
CA ARG A 935 -3.04 16.11 -9.66
C ARG A 935 -3.13 15.50 -11.05
N LYS A 936 -4.21 15.72 -11.80
CA LYS A 936 -4.41 15.09 -13.13
C LYS A 936 -4.09 16.01 -14.30
N MET A 937 -4.44 17.29 -14.27
CA MET A 937 -4.31 18.17 -15.45
C MET A 937 -3.07 19.06 -15.39
N MET A 938 -2.64 19.48 -14.20
CA MET A 938 -1.41 20.28 -14.02
C MET A 938 -0.19 19.42 -13.66
N CYS A 939 -0.40 18.13 -13.33
CA CYS A 939 0.60 17.23 -12.72
C CYS A 939 1.23 17.80 -11.44
N GLN A 940 0.52 18.71 -10.77
CA GLN A 940 0.90 19.28 -9.47
C GLN A 940 0.41 18.35 -8.37
N ASP A 941 1.32 17.85 -7.54
CA ASP A 941 0.91 17.08 -6.37
C ASP A 941 0.52 17.97 -5.20
N ILE A 942 -0.52 17.54 -4.50
CA ILE A 942 -0.95 18.03 -3.19
C ILE A 942 -0.70 16.86 -2.23
N PRO A 943 0.00 17.02 -1.10
CA PRO A 943 0.17 15.95 -0.11
C PRO A 943 -1.15 15.32 0.34
N GLU A 944 -1.10 14.07 0.79
CA GLU A 944 -2.22 13.47 1.52
C GLU A 944 -2.47 14.23 2.85
N PRO A 945 -3.71 14.26 3.37
CA PRO A 945 -4.03 15.01 4.59
C PRO A 945 -3.13 14.65 5.79
N PRO A 946 -2.75 15.61 6.64
CA PRO A 946 -1.80 15.36 7.73
C PRO A 946 -2.22 14.25 8.71
N SER A 947 -1.24 13.48 9.16
CA SER A 947 -1.41 12.38 10.13
C SER A 947 -2.06 12.84 11.43
N GLY A 948 -3.01 12.06 11.94
CA GLY A 948 -3.71 12.34 13.20
C GLY A 948 -4.83 13.39 13.10
N VAL A 949 -4.99 14.08 11.97
CA VAL A 949 -6.07 15.06 11.76
C VAL A 949 -7.35 14.35 11.31
N SER A 950 -7.97 13.63 12.24
CA SER A 950 -9.33 13.14 12.05
C SER A 950 -10.31 14.29 12.22
N LEU A 951 -10.79 14.85 11.10
CA LEU A 951 -12.01 15.65 11.11
C LEU A 951 -13.18 14.70 11.40
N ASP A 952 -13.58 14.61 12.68
CA ASP A 952 -14.88 14.07 13.07
C ASP A 952 -15.97 15.00 12.51
N ARG A 953 -16.47 14.64 11.33
CA ARG A 953 -17.40 15.49 10.56
C ARG A 953 -18.79 15.47 11.18
N GLU A 954 -19.13 14.36 11.82
CA GLU A 954 -20.35 14.13 12.56
C GLU A 954 -20.39 15.03 13.80
N ALA A 955 -19.31 15.07 14.60
CA ALA A 955 -19.18 16.00 15.73
C ALA A 955 -19.06 17.46 15.28
N LEU A 956 -18.34 17.76 14.19
CA LEU A 956 -18.26 19.11 13.62
C LEU A 956 -19.62 19.62 13.14
N ALA A 957 -20.38 18.79 12.43
CA ALA A 957 -21.73 19.10 11.96
C ALA A 957 -22.76 19.16 13.10
N ALA A 958 -22.55 18.42 14.20
CA ALA A 958 -23.38 18.52 15.39
C ALA A 958 -23.09 19.79 16.21
N ARG A 959 -21.80 20.18 16.32
CA ARG A 959 -21.35 21.38 17.04
C ARG A 959 -21.78 22.66 16.33
N ASP A 960 -21.51 22.75 15.03
CA ASP A 960 -21.76 23.96 14.23
C ASP A 960 -23.04 23.81 13.39
N LYS A 961 -24.01 23.05 13.92
CA LYS A 961 -25.23 22.63 13.21
C LYS A 961 -26.00 23.81 12.61
N GLU A 962 -26.18 24.87 13.39
CA GLU A 962 -26.89 26.09 12.97
C GLU A 962 -26.26 26.72 11.73
N PHE A 963 -24.92 26.79 11.68
CA PHE A 963 -24.19 27.29 10.52
C PHE A 963 -24.39 26.40 9.29
N PHE A 964 -24.28 25.07 9.43
CA PHE A 964 -24.45 24.17 8.28
C PHE A 964 -25.89 24.06 7.77
N GLU A 965 -26.89 24.21 8.65
CA GLU A 965 -28.32 24.18 8.28
C GLU A 965 -28.87 25.54 7.80
N ASP A 966 -28.25 26.69 8.13
CA ASP A 966 -28.69 28.02 7.64
C ASP A 966 -28.86 28.02 6.10
N PRO A 967 -30.04 28.41 5.56
CA PRO A 967 -30.27 28.48 4.11
C PRO A 967 -29.25 29.34 3.36
N LYS A 968 -28.60 30.32 4.01
CA LYS A 968 -27.59 31.21 3.41
C LYS A 968 -26.17 30.61 3.36
N THR A 969 -25.89 29.56 4.13
CA THR A 969 -24.56 28.95 4.16
C THR A 969 -24.32 28.15 2.89
N THR A 970 -23.55 28.75 1.98
CA THR A 970 -23.15 28.17 0.69
C THR A 970 -22.20 26.96 0.83
N SER A 971 -22.07 26.15 -0.22
CA SER A 971 -21.03 25.10 -0.28
C SER A 971 -19.63 25.67 -0.06
N ARG A 972 -19.35 26.90 -0.54
CA ARG A 972 -18.07 27.60 -0.31
C ARG A 972 -17.79 27.88 1.15
N MET A 973 -18.72 28.55 1.82
CA MET A 973 -18.66 28.83 3.25
C MET A 973 -18.53 27.53 4.07
N SER A 974 -19.23 26.47 3.64
CA SER A 974 -19.16 25.16 4.28
C SER A 974 -17.75 24.56 4.21
N PHE A 975 -17.12 24.52 3.03
CA PHE A 975 -15.76 23.97 2.89
C PHE A 975 -14.68 24.86 3.53
N GLU A 976 -14.83 26.18 3.48
CA GLU A 976 -13.94 27.13 4.16
C GLU A 976 -14.02 26.94 5.68
N HIS A 977 -15.22 26.88 6.27
CA HIS A 977 -15.43 26.63 7.71
C HIS A 977 -14.94 25.26 8.19
N ILE A 978 -15.10 24.20 7.37
CA ILE A 978 -14.60 22.85 7.69
C ILE A 978 -13.05 22.79 7.73
N THR A 979 -12.36 23.71 7.03
CA THR A 979 -10.91 23.59 6.79
C THR A 979 -10.06 24.71 7.38
N ALA A 980 -10.67 25.82 7.80
CA ALA A 980 -10.00 26.90 8.53
C ALA A 980 -9.54 26.49 9.95
N GLY A 981 -8.66 27.29 10.54
CA GLY A 981 -8.23 27.15 11.94
C GLY A 981 -7.44 25.87 12.29
N THR A 982 -7.12 25.05 11.29
CA THR A 982 -6.41 23.78 11.43
C THR A 982 -5.29 23.64 10.40
N THR A 983 -4.46 22.61 10.49
CA THR A 983 -3.43 22.29 9.48
C THR A 983 -4.00 22.02 8.08
N CYS A 984 -5.32 21.78 7.94
CA CYS A 984 -5.98 21.73 6.63
C CYS A 984 -5.85 23.07 5.88
N SER A 985 -5.84 24.21 6.60
CA SER A 985 -5.73 25.56 6.03
C SER A 985 -4.55 25.69 5.07
N ASN A 986 -3.42 25.03 5.38
CA ASN A 986 -2.16 25.11 4.63
C ASN A 986 -2.31 24.74 3.14
N CYS A 987 -3.20 23.79 2.84
CA CYS A 987 -3.59 23.43 1.48
C CYS A 987 -4.92 24.09 1.08
N HIS A 988 -5.88 24.20 2.00
CA HIS A 988 -7.23 24.59 1.65
C HIS A 988 -7.42 26.08 1.36
N GLY A 989 -6.72 26.97 2.08
CA GLY A 989 -6.90 28.42 1.96
C GLY A 989 -6.50 28.99 0.59
N GLU A 990 -5.50 28.39 -0.08
CA GLU A 990 -4.97 28.87 -1.36
C GLU A 990 -4.98 27.82 -2.47
N ILE A 991 -4.49 26.61 -2.17
CA ILE A 991 -4.21 25.61 -3.20
C ILE A 991 -5.49 24.90 -3.68
N ILE A 992 -6.46 24.66 -2.78
CA ILE A 992 -7.66 23.86 -3.04
C ILE A 992 -8.94 24.72 -3.16
N ASN A 993 -9.39 25.39 -2.10
CA ASN A 993 -10.74 25.98 -2.08
C ASN A 993 -10.93 27.10 -3.13
N PRO A 994 -9.99 28.07 -3.30
CA PRO A 994 -10.15 29.13 -4.31
C PRO A 994 -10.22 28.59 -5.74
N LEU A 995 -9.43 27.56 -6.06
CA LEU A 995 -9.47 26.89 -7.37
C LEU A 995 -10.78 26.12 -7.55
N GLY A 996 -11.20 25.36 -6.53
CA GLY A 996 -12.41 24.54 -6.58
C GLY A 996 -13.69 25.34 -6.75
N ALA A 997 -13.77 26.51 -6.09
CA ALA A 997 -14.91 27.42 -6.21
C ALA A 997 -15.14 27.90 -7.66
N THR A 998 -14.09 27.96 -8.50
CA THR A 998 -14.26 28.28 -9.94
C THR A 998 -15.09 27.24 -10.70
N LEU A 999 -15.23 26.02 -10.17
CA LEU A 999 -16.02 24.94 -10.75
C LEU A 999 -17.38 24.72 -10.05
N GLU A 1000 -17.78 25.62 -9.13
CA GLU A 1000 -19.10 25.59 -8.49
C GLU A 1000 -20.26 25.86 -9.47
N ASN A 1001 -20.00 26.59 -10.56
CA ASN A 1001 -21.01 26.92 -11.57
C ASN A 1001 -21.46 25.72 -12.43
N TYR A 1002 -21.08 24.48 -12.05
CA TYR A 1002 -21.59 23.23 -12.59
C TYR A 1002 -22.09 22.30 -11.48
N ASP A 1003 -23.25 21.69 -11.66
CA ASP A 1003 -23.85 20.77 -10.69
C ASP A 1003 -23.16 19.38 -10.63
N THR A 1004 -23.74 18.44 -9.89
CA THR A 1004 -23.25 17.06 -9.72
C THR A 1004 -23.15 16.24 -11.00
N VAL A 1005 -23.78 16.67 -12.10
CA VAL A 1005 -23.82 16.02 -13.41
C VAL A 1005 -23.36 16.93 -14.56
N GLY A 1006 -22.70 18.05 -14.24
CA GLY A 1006 -22.10 18.94 -15.24
C GLY A 1006 -23.10 19.84 -15.98
N ARG A 1007 -24.30 20.08 -15.45
CA ARG A 1007 -25.19 21.16 -15.90
C ARG A 1007 -24.69 22.49 -15.36
N VAL A 1008 -24.77 23.55 -16.17
CA VAL A 1008 -24.46 24.91 -15.72
C VAL A 1008 -25.48 25.34 -14.67
N ARG A 1009 -25.03 25.97 -13.58
CA ARG A 1009 -25.89 26.50 -12.51
C ARG A 1009 -25.42 27.87 -12.03
N SER A 1010 -26.39 28.74 -11.71
CA SER A 1010 -26.16 30.06 -11.10
C SER A 1010 -26.48 30.11 -9.59
N VAL A 1011 -27.16 29.09 -9.07
CA VAL A 1011 -27.48 28.93 -7.64
C VAL A 1011 -27.08 27.56 -7.09
N ASP A 1012 -26.77 27.50 -5.80
CA ASP A 1012 -26.45 26.26 -5.08
C ASP A 1012 -27.70 25.44 -4.71
N LEU A 1013 -27.52 24.38 -3.91
CA LEU A 1013 -28.61 23.47 -3.49
C LEU A 1013 -29.62 24.11 -2.52
N LYS A 1014 -29.27 25.23 -1.88
CA LYS A 1014 -30.14 26.00 -0.98
C LYS A 1014 -30.75 27.22 -1.68
N GLY A 1015 -30.34 27.52 -2.91
CA GLY A 1015 -30.80 28.66 -3.72
C GLY A 1015 -29.91 29.90 -3.66
N ASN A 1016 -28.74 29.84 -3.01
CA ASN A 1016 -27.82 30.98 -2.94
C ASN A 1016 -27.10 31.21 -4.26
N ALA A 1017 -26.87 32.47 -4.63
CA ALA A 1017 -26.10 32.82 -5.82
C ALA A 1017 -24.66 32.29 -5.75
N ILE A 1018 -24.20 31.64 -6.82
CA ILE A 1018 -22.86 31.06 -6.89
C ILE A 1018 -21.81 32.13 -7.17
N ASN A 1019 -20.90 32.32 -6.21
CA ASN A 1019 -19.66 33.06 -6.42
C ASN A 1019 -18.58 32.11 -6.99
N ALA A 1020 -18.42 32.10 -8.31
CA ALA A 1020 -17.42 31.31 -9.03
C ALA A 1020 -16.08 32.04 -9.26
N ALA A 1021 -15.86 33.19 -8.61
CA ALA A 1021 -14.57 33.87 -8.64
C ALA A 1021 -13.56 33.19 -7.69
N GLY A 1022 -12.31 33.11 -8.12
CA GLY A 1022 -11.21 32.47 -7.40
C GLY A 1022 -9.85 32.87 -7.97
N ILE A 1023 -8.77 32.31 -7.39
CA ILE A 1023 -7.39 32.62 -7.74
C ILE A 1023 -6.62 31.32 -7.98
N PHE A 1024 -5.84 31.27 -9.06
CA PHE A 1024 -4.91 30.17 -9.30
C PHE A 1024 -3.58 30.43 -8.56
N TYR A 1025 -3.54 30.03 -7.29
CA TYR A 1025 -2.30 30.08 -6.49
C TYR A 1025 -1.27 29.06 -6.95
N SER A 1026 0.02 29.36 -6.73
CA SER A 1026 1.18 28.50 -7.02
C SER A 1026 1.14 27.88 -8.43
N PRO A 1027 1.40 28.65 -9.51
CA PRO A 1027 1.49 28.16 -10.89
C PRO A 1027 2.86 27.53 -11.21
N TYR A 1028 3.43 26.78 -10.25
CA TYR A 1028 4.75 26.15 -10.31
C TYR A 1028 4.65 24.61 -10.29
N PRO A 1029 5.64 23.85 -10.82
CA PRO A 1029 5.59 22.39 -10.84
C PRO A 1029 5.46 21.75 -9.44
N GLN A 1030 6.25 22.23 -8.49
CA GLN A 1030 6.08 21.97 -7.07
C GLN A 1030 5.12 23.01 -6.48
N LEU A 1031 4.15 22.57 -5.69
CA LEU A 1031 3.25 23.49 -4.99
C LEU A 1031 3.94 24.14 -3.79
N GLN A 1032 3.66 25.43 -3.60
CA GLN A 1032 4.09 26.20 -2.44
C GLN A 1032 2.89 26.43 -1.50
N PHE A 1033 2.97 25.93 -0.28
CA PHE A 1033 1.92 25.96 0.74
C PHE A 1033 2.10 27.14 1.69
N LEU A 1034 1.04 27.54 2.41
CA LEU A 1034 1.07 28.70 3.33
C LEU A 1034 2.14 28.61 4.42
N ASN A 1035 2.59 27.39 4.76
CA ASN A 1035 3.60 27.12 5.77
C ASN A 1035 5.04 26.98 5.22
N ASP A 1036 5.26 27.12 3.91
CA ASP A 1036 6.58 26.95 3.31
C ASP A 1036 7.39 28.26 3.51
N PRO A 1037 8.62 28.20 4.07
CA PRO A 1037 9.35 29.40 4.46
C PRO A 1037 9.74 30.29 3.26
N ASP A 1038 9.93 29.68 2.09
CA ASP A 1038 10.43 30.31 0.87
C ASP A 1038 9.30 30.47 -0.20
N ARG A 1039 8.03 30.50 0.24
CA ARG A 1039 6.87 30.62 -0.67
C ARG A 1039 6.85 31.96 -1.40
N VAL A 1040 6.74 31.90 -2.73
CA VAL A 1040 6.62 33.07 -3.61
C VAL A 1040 5.14 33.34 -3.90
N ILE A 1041 4.68 34.55 -3.59
CA ILE A 1041 3.36 35.00 -4.02
C ILE A 1041 3.47 35.44 -5.49
N TYR A 1042 2.92 34.63 -6.40
CA TYR A 1042 2.85 35.00 -7.82
C TYR A 1042 2.04 36.30 -7.99
N SER A 1043 2.65 37.31 -8.59
CA SER A 1043 2.11 38.67 -8.70
C SER A 1043 2.21 39.17 -10.15
N PRO A 1044 1.13 39.73 -10.75
CA PRO A 1044 -0.22 39.85 -10.18
C PRO A 1044 -0.89 38.48 -10.00
N ALA A 1045 -1.73 38.34 -8.97
CA ALA A 1045 -2.40 37.09 -8.65
C ALA A 1045 -3.38 36.68 -9.78
N ILE A 1046 -3.23 35.46 -10.29
CA ILE A 1046 -3.98 34.92 -11.44
C ILE A 1046 -5.47 34.79 -11.09
N GLN A 1047 -6.28 35.76 -11.49
CA GLN A 1047 -7.73 35.77 -11.27
C GLN A 1047 -8.44 34.80 -12.22
N VAL A 1048 -9.42 34.07 -11.70
CA VAL A 1048 -10.20 33.07 -12.43
C VAL A 1048 -11.69 33.24 -12.08
N ASN A 1049 -12.58 33.16 -13.07
CA ASN A 1049 -14.03 33.23 -12.82
C ASN A 1049 -14.79 32.19 -13.66
N GLY A 1050 -15.41 31.23 -12.99
CA GLY A 1050 -16.13 30.10 -13.60
C GLY A 1050 -15.22 29.11 -14.34
N GLY A 1051 -15.76 27.92 -14.63
CA GLY A 1051 -14.98 26.85 -15.25
C GLY A 1051 -14.44 27.18 -16.66
N LYS A 1052 -15.13 28.03 -17.44
CA LYS A 1052 -14.59 28.55 -18.71
C LYS A 1052 -13.50 29.61 -18.50
N GLY A 1053 -13.54 30.35 -17.39
CA GLY A 1053 -12.40 31.16 -16.96
C GLY A 1053 -11.20 30.29 -16.64
N LEU A 1054 -11.38 29.22 -15.86
CA LEU A 1054 -10.29 28.27 -15.55
C LEU A 1054 -9.75 27.58 -16.82
N ALA A 1055 -10.64 27.15 -17.72
CA ALA A 1055 -10.26 26.60 -19.01
C ALA A 1055 -9.39 27.59 -19.82
N ARG A 1056 -9.77 28.87 -19.83
CA ARG A 1056 -9.01 29.94 -20.48
C ARG A 1056 -7.64 30.14 -19.83
N THR A 1057 -7.58 30.27 -18.50
CA THR A 1057 -6.32 30.40 -17.74
C THR A 1057 -5.38 29.24 -18.06
N ILE A 1058 -5.87 28.00 -18.08
CA ILE A 1058 -5.08 26.81 -18.42
C ILE A 1058 -4.50 26.86 -19.83
N THR A 1059 -5.11 27.58 -20.77
CA THR A 1059 -4.64 27.68 -22.15
C THR A 1059 -3.78 28.91 -22.43
N GLU A 1060 -4.08 30.04 -21.77
CA GLU A 1060 -3.56 31.37 -22.11
C GLU A 1060 -2.56 31.94 -21.08
N ASP A 1061 -2.64 31.57 -19.80
CA ASP A 1061 -1.62 31.95 -18.81
C ASP A 1061 -0.33 31.17 -19.08
N SER A 1062 0.80 31.85 -19.21
CA SER A 1062 2.06 31.22 -19.65
C SER A 1062 2.57 30.14 -18.70
N MET A 1063 2.36 30.31 -17.38
CA MET A 1063 2.80 29.39 -16.34
C MET A 1063 1.84 28.20 -16.23
N VAL A 1064 0.53 28.45 -16.09
CA VAL A 1064 -0.48 27.38 -15.98
C VAL A 1064 -0.54 26.55 -17.27
N SER A 1065 -0.42 27.19 -18.44
CA SER A 1065 -0.30 26.51 -19.73
C SER A 1065 0.99 25.70 -19.86
N SER A 1066 2.09 26.12 -19.25
CA SER A 1066 3.34 25.33 -19.20
C SER A 1066 3.15 24.04 -18.41
N LEU A 1067 2.51 24.11 -17.24
CA LEU A 1067 2.17 22.94 -16.42
C LEU A 1067 1.27 21.96 -17.19
N ALA A 1068 0.19 22.49 -17.78
CA ALA A 1068 -0.82 21.67 -18.43
C ALA A 1068 -0.33 21.00 -19.74
N ARG A 1069 0.57 21.65 -20.49
CA ARG A 1069 1.29 21.04 -21.63
C ARG A 1069 2.28 19.97 -21.19
N THR A 1070 3.11 20.28 -20.19
CA THR A 1070 4.08 19.35 -19.60
C THR A 1070 3.37 18.09 -19.09
N CYS A 1071 2.24 18.26 -18.40
CA CYS A 1071 1.45 17.16 -17.87
C CYS A 1071 0.86 16.27 -18.97
N LEU A 1072 0.31 16.87 -20.05
CA LEU A 1072 -0.20 16.11 -21.19
C LEU A 1072 0.90 15.25 -21.82
N ALA A 1073 2.08 15.81 -22.08
CA ALA A 1073 3.24 15.08 -22.60
C ALA A 1073 3.72 13.99 -21.62
N THR A 1074 3.77 14.28 -20.32
CA THR A 1074 4.13 13.35 -19.25
C THR A 1074 3.20 12.13 -19.20
N GLN A 1075 1.89 12.36 -19.36
CA GLN A 1075 0.90 11.29 -19.32
C GLN A 1075 0.97 10.40 -20.58
N PHE A 1076 1.31 10.94 -21.75
CA PHE A 1076 1.60 10.12 -22.93
C PHE A 1076 2.89 9.30 -22.79
N MET A 1077 3.96 9.89 -22.22
CA MET A 1077 5.18 9.12 -21.94
C MET A 1077 4.97 8.05 -20.88
N SER A 1078 4.18 8.31 -19.83
CA SER A 1078 3.78 7.31 -18.83
C SER A 1078 3.03 6.15 -19.46
N TYR A 1079 2.06 6.44 -20.34
CA TYR A 1079 1.29 5.44 -21.08
C TYR A 1079 2.17 4.55 -21.98
N SER A 1080 3.08 5.14 -22.76
CA SER A 1080 3.87 4.42 -23.76
C SER A 1080 5.08 3.67 -23.17
N SER A 1081 5.79 4.28 -22.22
CA SER A 1081 6.93 3.66 -21.52
C SER A 1081 6.49 2.67 -20.44
N GLY A 1082 5.30 2.84 -19.85
CA GLY A 1082 4.87 2.09 -18.66
C GLY A 1082 5.55 2.55 -17.37
N ILE A 1083 6.17 3.72 -17.37
CA ILE A 1083 6.65 4.41 -16.17
C ILE A 1083 5.46 5.11 -15.49
N ASN A 1084 5.38 5.07 -14.17
CA ASN A 1084 4.43 5.90 -13.43
C ASN A 1084 4.84 7.38 -13.58
N SER A 1085 3.94 8.24 -14.05
CA SER A 1085 4.20 9.66 -14.26
C SER A 1085 4.75 10.38 -13.02
N LEU A 1086 4.44 9.91 -11.80
CA LEU A 1086 5.02 10.46 -10.57
C LEU A 1086 6.56 10.47 -10.55
N PHE A 1087 7.23 9.51 -11.19
CA PHE A 1087 8.70 9.53 -11.31
C PHE A 1087 9.22 10.69 -12.15
N LEU A 1088 8.47 11.04 -13.19
CA LEU A 1088 8.87 12.04 -14.18
C LEU A 1088 8.58 13.46 -13.66
N ILE A 1089 7.53 13.59 -12.84
CA ILE A 1089 7.07 14.82 -12.20
C ILE A 1089 7.95 15.21 -11.01
N ASP A 1090 8.19 14.28 -10.09
CA ASP A 1090 8.80 14.55 -8.79
C ASP A 1090 9.96 13.58 -8.54
N THR A 1091 11.17 14.14 -8.52
CA THR A 1091 12.44 13.39 -8.49
C THR A 1091 12.81 12.86 -7.10
N LYS A 1092 12.19 13.38 -6.02
CA LYS A 1092 12.59 13.11 -4.62
C LYS A 1092 11.55 12.30 -3.83
N ARG A 1093 10.31 12.23 -4.30
CA ARG A 1093 9.20 11.48 -3.70
C ARG A 1093 9.47 9.98 -3.52
N ASP A 1094 9.21 9.49 -2.30
CA ASP A 1094 8.90 8.07 -2.08
C ASP A 1094 7.50 7.76 -2.62
N VAL A 1095 7.42 6.68 -3.41
CA VAL A 1095 6.19 6.20 -4.05
C VAL A 1095 5.72 4.84 -3.48
N GLY A 1096 6.47 4.24 -2.54
CA GLY A 1096 6.20 2.92 -1.98
C GLY A 1096 6.72 1.73 -2.82
N TYR A 1097 7.53 1.98 -3.85
CA TYR A 1097 8.19 0.97 -4.68
C TYR A 1097 9.49 1.53 -5.29
N THR A 1098 10.39 0.66 -5.75
CA THR A 1098 11.73 1.04 -6.25
C THR A 1098 11.66 2.11 -7.33
N ARG A 1099 12.35 3.25 -7.14
CA ARG A 1099 12.49 4.28 -8.17
C ARG A 1099 13.34 3.77 -9.32
N ILE A 1100 13.01 4.19 -10.54
CA ILE A 1100 13.95 4.14 -11.67
C ILE A 1100 15.20 4.96 -11.34
N SER A 1101 16.34 4.60 -11.94
CA SER A 1101 17.57 5.37 -11.77
C SER A 1101 17.40 6.82 -12.25
N SER A 1102 18.08 7.78 -11.60
CA SER A 1102 18.01 9.20 -11.98
C SER A 1102 18.46 9.47 -13.43
N ALA A 1103 19.25 8.57 -14.02
CA ALA A 1103 19.64 8.63 -15.43
C ALA A 1103 18.51 8.16 -16.37
N GLU A 1104 17.75 7.12 -15.99
CA GLU A 1104 16.54 6.72 -16.72
C GLU A 1104 15.45 7.79 -16.61
N GLU A 1105 15.27 8.36 -15.42
CA GLU A 1105 14.36 9.47 -15.16
C GLU A 1105 14.73 10.71 -15.99
N SER A 1106 16.02 11.06 -16.05
CA SER A 1106 16.54 12.16 -16.86
C SER A 1106 16.24 11.99 -18.35
N ALA A 1107 16.38 10.77 -18.88
CA ALA A 1107 16.09 10.45 -20.28
C ALA A 1107 14.61 10.73 -20.61
N TYR A 1108 13.67 10.16 -19.85
CA TYR A 1108 12.24 10.40 -20.10
C TYR A 1108 11.82 11.86 -19.83
N ARG A 1109 12.49 12.58 -18.92
CA ARG A 1109 12.24 14.02 -18.71
C ARG A 1109 12.73 14.88 -19.89
N CYS A 1110 13.77 14.47 -20.60
CA CYS A 1110 14.14 15.09 -21.87
C CYS A 1110 13.11 14.82 -22.97
N ASP A 1111 12.65 13.58 -23.13
CA ASP A 1111 11.58 13.25 -24.08
C ASP A 1111 10.31 14.09 -23.86
N ILE A 1112 9.90 14.29 -22.60
CA ILE A 1112 8.74 15.15 -22.25
C ILE A 1112 9.00 16.61 -22.63
N SER A 1113 10.24 17.11 -22.51
CA SER A 1113 10.63 18.45 -22.93
C SER A 1113 10.47 18.63 -24.45
N ASP A 1114 10.88 17.63 -25.23
CA ASP A 1114 10.75 17.64 -26.69
C ASP A 1114 9.29 17.52 -27.14
N LEU A 1115 8.51 16.61 -26.54
CA LEU A 1115 7.08 16.53 -26.78
C LEU A 1115 6.34 17.83 -26.41
N ASN A 1116 6.71 18.51 -25.32
CA ASN A 1116 6.17 19.82 -24.96
C ASN A 1116 6.53 20.90 -26.00
N SER A 1117 7.75 20.88 -26.53
CA SER A 1117 8.20 21.74 -27.63
C SER A 1117 7.39 21.52 -28.91
N VAL A 1118 7.17 20.26 -29.30
CA VAL A 1118 6.33 19.90 -30.46
C VAL A 1118 4.85 20.26 -30.24
N LEU A 1119 4.29 19.97 -29.06
CA LEU A 1119 2.93 20.35 -28.67
C LEU A 1119 2.70 21.87 -28.75
N THR A 1120 3.71 22.65 -28.36
CA THR A 1120 3.69 24.11 -28.37
C THR A 1120 3.82 24.68 -29.79
N SER A 1121 4.71 24.12 -30.62
CA SER A 1121 5.06 24.67 -31.94
C SER A 1121 4.25 24.12 -33.12
N LYS A 1122 3.72 22.89 -33.00
CA LYS A 1122 3.04 22.14 -34.07
C LYS A 1122 1.70 21.52 -33.65
N GLY A 1123 1.30 21.68 -32.38
CA GLY A 1123 0.01 21.22 -31.87
C GLY A 1123 -0.05 19.72 -31.48
N PRO A 1124 -1.21 19.26 -30.96
CA PRO A 1124 -1.30 17.96 -30.30
C PRO A 1124 -1.14 16.76 -31.24
N ARG A 1125 -1.57 16.87 -32.51
CA ARG A 1125 -1.38 15.79 -33.49
C ARG A 1125 0.10 15.54 -33.77
N ALA A 1126 0.87 16.60 -34.00
CA ALA A 1126 2.31 16.48 -34.25
C ALA A 1126 3.05 15.89 -33.04
N MET A 1127 2.62 16.20 -31.81
CA MET A 1127 3.16 15.57 -30.60
C MET A 1127 2.91 14.04 -30.61
N LEU A 1128 1.74 13.58 -31.05
CA LEU A 1128 1.48 12.15 -31.19
C LEU A 1128 2.33 11.49 -32.29
N GLU A 1129 2.55 12.18 -33.41
CA GLU A 1129 3.41 11.70 -34.50
C GLU A 1129 4.89 11.58 -34.05
N GLU A 1130 5.31 12.42 -33.10
CA GLU A 1130 6.66 12.47 -32.54
C GLU A 1130 6.98 11.33 -31.55
N ILE A 1131 6.01 10.90 -30.71
CA ILE A 1131 6.22 9.87 -29.66
C ILE A 1131 7.04 8.65 -30.11
N PRO A 1132 6.72 7.95 -31.21
CA PRO A 1132 7.48 6.76 -31.63
C PRO A 1132 8.87 7.08 -32.21
N ALA A 1133 9.11 8.34 -32.58
CA ALA A 1133 10.35 8.83 -33.17
C ALA A 1133 11.33 9.43 -32.14
N LEU A 1134 10.99 9.39 -30.85
CA LEU A 1134 11.88 9.75 -29.74
C LEU A 1134 13.06 8.78 -29.63
N ASP A 1135 14.23 9.29 -29.28
CA ASP A 1135 15.45 8.48 -29.13
C ASP A 1135 15.27 7.38 -28.06
N SER A 1136 14.59 7.66 -26.93
CA SER A 1136 14.32 6.63 -25.91
C SER A 1136 13.42 5.50 -26.40
N VAL A 1137 12.62 5.72 -27.45
CA VAL A 1137 11.77 4.69 -28.08
C VAL A 1137 12.57 3.90 -29.10
N MET A 1138 13.31 4.59 -29.97
CA MET A 1138 14.15 3.96 -30.99
C MET A 1138 15.34 3.19 -30.40
N TYR A 1139 15.91 3.68 -29.28
CA TYR A 1139 17.10 3.15 -28.63
C TYR A 1139 16.84 2.79 -27.16
N ARG A 1140 17.30 1.59 -26.78
CA ARG A 1140 17.07 0.96 -25.49
C ARG A 1140 18.37 0.64 -24.76
N LYS A 1141 18.32 0.66 -23.43
CA LYS A 1141 19.38 0.20 -22.51
C LYS A 1141 18.81 -0.75 -21.45
N GLU A 1142 19.71 -1.50 -20.82
CA GLU A 1142 19.43 -2.20 -19.57
C GLU A 1142 19.59 -1.21 -18.42
N TRP A 1143 18.54 -1.06 -17.61
CA TRP A 1143 18.51 -0.14 -16.47
C TRP A 1143 18.48 -0.96 -15.18
N SER A 1144 19.26 -0.53 -14.18
CA SER A 1144 19.18 -1.07 -12.81
C SER A 1144 17.82 -0.70 -12.19
N ARG A 1145 17.08 -1.71 -11.73
CA ARG A 1145 15.74 -1.62 -11.13
C ARG A 1145 15.49 -2.78 -10.17
#